data_AF-A0A1F8DUP6-F1
#
_entry.id   AF-A0A1F8DUP6-F1
#
_cell.length_a   1.000
_cell.length_b   1.000
_cell.length_c   1.000
_cell.angle_alpha   90.00
_cell.angle_beta   90.00
_cell.angle_gamma   90.00
#
_symmetry.space_group_name_H-M   'P 1'
#
loop_
_entity.id
_entity.type
_entity.pdbx_description
1 polymer ?
#
loop_
_entity_poly.entity_id
_entity_poly.type
_entity_poly.pdbx_seq_one_letter_code
_entity_poly.pdbx_strand_id
1 'polypeptide(L)'
;MENRRNIKTALLITLGLFITTNQTVAYNIETHAFLTQKAYETYAKAHSNNQVTQELLPYLIDGARREDDPPRWMNHFYDPIKNRGLSYDPAIDPVNTGNWQKSKDWAQDSKNQTSFVYSPVIATVLSAMQSGKIQPYFPTSDFTWNEALRYWIQGEKEMALFTLGHILHLMEDTSVPDHTRNDTHPEGSPYENYAKRFNPDAPDYANAPRNAGLTPKILPNLDSFFTDLAVYSNNNFYSKDTIGIQSGYSKPQPTDVIQIGNLLYGIGKDESGKELHLYTQVSGSSALITTKKDFTLENNVVMNDYWNLLSKKAIEYSAGVIDLFFQEAEKNKNNPEFLTKKKTFIGQIIEFAENTINSIFGGGSSNNEQIITIPISSPKIVTSPVTDIQPRSGEVAPQKSPTPTYRPSSSPKTSPASTSLPQAKASPKPTPTLKATLSPKPTPSPSPVPNTCSIPTNATPTYSPILITEIAWMGTTKSAANEWIELKNISNSSINLSGWGLKTADGSVDMSFPSITIQADAYALLERTDDTSMPGIKADIIYTGTLANEGEKLYLFNAACGIIDALTNTKWQAGNASSRKTMERNESTRVWYTSSITDGTPKRTNSTPSQTGGSSSGGGVGGSEANDADPTLSPSPSSSPAASASPTISPFPSTSPSPSPIFTAVTITEIYYDPIGADNGREWIEIFNEDTTNADLLNWKHTEKEGTKHTITPAQGDAVLSPGEYAIIAYDTNGFLEEFPGFSGMLLQSSCPSCSIKNESDTLALYNSDLKIDSVEFDSSWGASETGNSLQITESVWCPGAPTPGEINICGPPEEVGEDETTDTSTLTLEYLASLQDTPEEERDMQRFAPALVASWQGELQENEHYLIEDVSDPDNPVKMGTADVDYYRFQISEVGRTYAIRATALTATTVGVSYKGDIDIPAYVSNILFTSQESPTVELQYDAYPFIPDLYTQNTGSGSAKLVIFFLNSDPATMSSFHVGGGQALDAEWSEDMRASALPVSYRKCNNKQTTAPALVLNDNAASCPVNQNYIHPNSVGASSIHIDLIKEQVGTLSPNDFLTVAYYVLGFSSAGGQTYYLAATDPTRYYFQE
;
A
#
# COMPACT_ATOMS: atom_id res chain seq x y z
N MET A 1 30.54 -27.98 -65.46
CA MET A 1 30.15 -26.68 -66.05
C MET A 1 28.82 -26.27 -65.44
N GLU A 2 28.68 -26.15 -64.11
CA GLU A 2 29.39 -25.23 -63.20
C GLU A 2 29.32 -23.78 -63.68
N ASN A 3 28.23 -23.09 -63.32
CA ASN A 3 28.32 -21.70 -62.88
C ASN A 3 27.03 -21.19 -62.21
N ARG A 4 27.23 -20.69 -60.99
CA ARG A 4 26.48 -19.62 -60.28
C ARG A 4 25.04 -19.92 -59.83
N ARG A 5 24.93 -20.55 -58.66
CA ARG A 5 23.74 -20.41 -57.80
C ARG A 5 24.10 -20.59 -56.32
N ASN A 6 24.87 -19.65 -55.79
CA ASN A 6 25.17 -19.57 -54.36
C ASN A 6 24.69 -18.21 -53.81
N ILE A 7 24.20 -18.24 -52.56
CA ILE A 7 23.91 -17.12 -51.65
C ILE A 7 22.53 -16.45 -51.81
N LYS A 8 21.47 -17.13 -51.33
CA LYS A 8 20.23 -16.48 -50.82
C LYS A 8 19.74 -17.03 -49.47
N THR A 9 20.54 -17.85 -48.79
CA THR A 9 20.14 -18.54 -47.53
C THR A 9 21.01 -18.15 -46.34
N ALA A 10 21.67 -16.98 -46.39
CA ALA A 10 22.54 -16.48 -45.32
C ALA A 10 22.18 -15.05 -44.88
N LEU A 11 20.91 -14.64 -45.02
CA LEU A 11 20.46 -13.29 -44.64
C LEU A 11 19.38 -13.26 -43.54
N LEU A 12 19.05 -14.41 -42.92
CA LEU A 12 18.05 -14.49 -41.84
C LEU A 12 18.64 -14.87 -40.47
N ILE A 13 19.94 -15.19 -40.41
CA ILE A 13 20.63 -15.49 -39.14
C ILE A 13 21.63 -14.37 -38.77
N THR A 14 21.89 -13.43 -39.68
CA THR A 14 22.73 -12.24 -39.42
C THR A 14 21.93 -10.98 -39.10
N LEU A 15 20.59 -11.02 -39.16
CA LEU A 15 19.74 -9.91 -38.71
C LEU A 15 19.35 -10.03 -37.22
N GLY A 16 19.48 -11.22 -36.61
CA GLY A 16 19.22 -11.47 -35.18
C GLY A 16 20.38 -11.14 -34.24
N LEU A 17 21.50 -10.59 -34.75
CA LEU A 17 22.70 -10.30 -33.95
C LEU A 17 23.25 -8.87 -34.15
N PHE A 18 22.49 -8.00 -34.83
CA PHE A 18 22.81 -6.57 -34.98
C PHE A 18 21.60 -5.64 -34.86
N ILE A 19 20.49 -6.10 -34.27
CA ILE A 19 19.42 -5.22 -33.75
C ILE A 19 19.42 -5.33 -32.23
N THR A 20 20.55 -4.95 -31.62
CA THR A 20 20.57 -4.53 -30.23
C THR A 20 20.63 -3.02 -30.27
N THR A 21 19.48 -2.36 -30.06
CA THR A 21 19.27 -1.06 -29.34
C THR A 21 18.06 -0.25 -29.81
N ASN A 22 17.43 -0.55 -30.95
CA ASN A 22 16.28 0.26 -31.40
C ASN A 22 14.99 -0.55 -31.37
N GLN A 23 14.46 -0.70 -30.15
CA GLN A 23 13.16 -1.27 -29.95
C GLN A 23 12.07 -0.17 -30.04
N THR A 24 11.10 -0.28 -30.97
CA THR A 24 9.80 0.42 -30.91
C THR A 24 8.87 -0.32 -29.95
N VAL A 25 9.15 -0.19 -28.65
CA VAL A 25 8.27 -0.66 -27.56
C VAL A 25 7.27 0.45 -27.27
N ALA A 26 6.03 0.10 -26.90
CA ALA A 26 5.04 1.03 -26.39
C ALA A 26 5.41 1.58 -25.00
N TYR A 27 4.41 1.80 -24.14
CA TYR A 27 4.65 1.92 -22.71
C TYR A 27 5.64 0.85 -22.23
N ASN A 28 6.43 1.17 -21.21
CA ASN A 28 7.30 0.15 -20.64
C ASN A 28 6.47 -1.00 -20.07
N ILE A 29 7.03 -2.22 -20.09
CA ILE A 29 6.36 -3.44 -19.61
C ILE A 29 5.72 -3.24 -18.23
N GLU A 30 6.35 -2.49 -17.34
CA GLU A 30 5.78 -2.24 -16.02
C GLU A 30 4.71 -1.13 -16.03
N THR A 31 4.77 -0.18 -16.95
CA THR A 31 3.67 0.77 -17.16
C THR A 31 2.40 0.05 -17.65
N HIS A 32 2.53 -0.98 -18.50
CA HIS A 32 1.40 -1.85 -18.84
C HIS A 32 0.85 -2.61 -17.63
N ALA A 33 1.75 -3.19 -16.82
CA ALA A 33 1.35 -3.86 -15.58
C ALA A 33 0.55 -2.93 -14.65
N PHE A 34 1.02 -1.69 -14.51
CA PHE A 34 0.37 -0.65 -13.71
C PHE A 34 -1.03 -0.29 -14.23
N LEU A 35 -1.15 0.00 -15.54
CA LEU A 35 -2.44 0.36 -16.15
C LEU A 35 -3.43 -0.80 -16.09
N THR A 36 -2.97 -2.03 -16.29
CA THR A 36 -3.78 -3.24 -16.18
C THR A 36 -4.28 -3.47 -14.75
N GLN A 37 -3.44 -3.23 -13.74
CA GLN A 37 -3.86 -3.28 -12.34
C GLN A 37 -4.94 -2.22 -12.02
N LYS A 38 -4.75 -0.98 -12.48
CA LYS A 38 -5.75 0.09 -12.31
C LYS A 38 -7.05 -0.18 -13.06
N ALA A 39 -6.97 -0.79 -14.24
CA ALA A 39 -8.15 -1.23 -14.99
C ALA A 39 -8.92 -2.33 -14.25
N TYR A 40 -8.22 -3.30 -13.66
CA TYR A 40 -8.82 -4.33 -12.81
C TYR A 40 -9.54 -3.72 -11.59
N GLU A 41 -8.87 -2.83 -10.85
CA GLU A 41 -9.45 -2.14 -9.69
C GLU A 41 -10.74 -1.38 -10.08
N THR A 42 -10.71 -0.66 -11.20
CA THR A 42 -11.86 0.08 -11.73
C THR A 42 -13.02 -0.86 -12.12
N TYR A 43 -12.72 -1.98 -12.78
CA TYR A 43 -13.71 -3.02 -13.10
C TYR A 43 -14.31 -3.66 -11.84
N ALA A 44 -13.45 -4.05 -10.88
CA ALA A 44 -13.84 -4.70 -9.64
C ALA A 44 -14.77 -3.82 -8.80
N LYS A 45 -14.45 -2.52 -8.68
CA LYS A 45 -15.27 -1.53 -7.97
C LYS A 45 -16.67 -1.38 -8.58
N ALA A 46 -16.80 -1.48 -9.90
CA ALA A 46 -18.08 -1.37 -10.60
C ALA A 46 -18.96 -2.63 -10.48
N HIS A 47 -18.42 -3.76 -10.03
CA HIS A 47 -19.10 -5.06 -10.06
C HIS A 47 -19.08 -5.78 -8.71
N SER A 48 -20.23 -5.81 -8.03
CA SER A 48 -20.39 -6.52 -6.75
C SER A 48 -20.19 -8.04 -6.82
N ASN A 49 -20.21 -8.62 -8.02
CA ASN A 49 -19.89 -10.03 -8.29
C ASN A 49 -18.65 -10.11 -9.19
N ASN A 50 -17.53 -9.60 -8.70
CA ASN A 50 -16.26 -9.57 -9.41
C ASN A 50 -15.81 -10.99 -9.81
N GLN A 51 -15.71 -11.23 -11.11
CA GLN A 51 -15.29 -12.53 -11.66
C GLN A 51 -13.77 -12.72 -11.69
N VAL A 52 -12.99 -11.65 -11.56
CA VAL A 52 -11.52 -11.70 -11.49
C VAL A 52 -11.10 -11.67 -10.02
N THR A 53 -10.86 -12.85 -9.45
CA THR A 53 -10.36 -12.95 -8.07
C THR A 53 -8.92 -12.45 -7.98
N GLN A 54 -8.48 -12.09 -6.78
CA GLN A 54 -7.10 -11.69 -6.53
C GLN A 54 -6.08 -12.76 -6.94
N GLU A 55 -6.44 -14.05 -6.89
CA GLU A 55 -5.60 -15.15 -7.39
C GLU A 55 -5.40 -15.15 -8.92
N LEU A 56 -6.35 -14.58 -9.67
CA LEU A 56 -6.33 -14.53 -11.14
C LEU A 56 -5.65 -13.26 -11.68
N LEU A 57 -5.58 -12.19 -10.88
CA LEU A 57 -4.99 -10.91 -11.27
C LEU A 57 -3.54 -11.04 -11.79
N PRO A 58 -2.63 -11.81 -11.16
CA PRO A 58 -1.27 -11.96 -11.67
C PRO A 58 -1.17 -12.49 -13.10
N TYR A 59 -2.12 -13.34 -13.53
CA TYR A 59 -2.16 -13.84 -14.91
C TYR A 59 -2.52 -12.74 -15.90
N LEU A 60 -3.50 -11.90 -15.54
CA LEU A 60 -3.91 -10.76 -16.35
C LEU A 60 -2.75 -9.77 -16.54
N ILE A 61 -2.02 -9.47 -15.45
CA ILE A 61 -0.83 -8.61 -15.47
C ILE A 61 0.31 -9.25 -16.28
N ASP A 62 0.62 -10.53 -16.06
CA ASP A 62 1.71 -11.21 -16.77
C ASP A 62 1.46 -11.27 -18.29
N GLY A 63 0.19 -11.50 -18.69
CA GLY A 63 -0.22 -11.45 -20.09
C GLY A 63 -0.05 -10.07 -20.72
N ALA A 64 -0.42 -9.00 -19.99
CA ALA A 64 -0.24 -7.63 -20.47
C ALA A 64 1.24 -7.27 -20.64
N ARG A 65 2.12 -7.69 -19.72
CA ARG A 65 3.57 -7.49 -19.83
C ARG A 65 4.17 -8.21 -21.04
N ARG A 66 3.65 -9.39 -21.39
CA ARG A 66 4.25 -10.30 -22.39
C ARG A 66 3.83 -10.07 -23.83
N GLU A 67 2.89 -9.17 -24.11
CA GLU A 67 2.55 -8.80 -25.50
C GLU A 67 3.69 -8.03 -26.19
N ASP A 68 4.63 -7.47 -25.43
CA ASP A 68 5.90 -6.90 -25.90
C ASP A 68 6.95 -7.95 -26.32
N ASP A 69 6.73 -9.24 -26.05
CA ASP A 69 7.67 -10.28 -26.44
C ASP A 69 7.85 -10.30 -27.99
N PRO A 70 9.10 -10.38 -28.49
CA PRO A 70 9.34 -10.44 -29.93
C PRO A 70 8.69 -11.69 -30.58
N PRO A 71 8.15 -11.58 -31.81
CA PRO A 71 8.09 -10.40 -32.69
C PRO A 71 6.71 -9.68 -32.65
N ARG A 72 5.97 -9.73 -31.55
CA ARG A 72 4.56 -9.31 -31.50
C ARG A 72 4.34 -7.79 -31.62
N TRP A 73 5.19 -7.03 -30.95
CA TRP A 73 5.33 -5.57 -30.97
C TRP A 73 5.16 -4.84 -32.33
N MET A 74 5.48 -5.48 -33.45
CA MET A 74 5.28 -4.87 -34.77
C MET A 74 3.79 -4.63 -35.10
N ASN A 75 2.86 -5.26 -34.38
CA ASN A 75 1.42 -5.14 -34.59
C ASN A 75 0.71 -4.27 -33.53
N HIS A 76 1.45 -3.50 -32.73
CA HIS A 76 0.91 -2.63 -31.67
C HIS A 76 0.22 -1.35 -32.19
N PHE A 77 0.43 -1.02 -33.46
CA PHE A 77 -0.02 0.24 -34.05
C PHE A 77 -1.44 0.14 -34.62
N TYR A 78 -2.22 1.19 -34.42
CA TYR A 78 -3.46 1.41 -35.16
C TYR A 78 -3.72 2.90 -35.37
N ASP A 79 -3.44 3.37 -36.59
CA ASP A 79 -3.78 4.70 -37.07
C ASP A 79 -5.23 4.73 -37.58
N PRO A 80 -6.15 5.40 -36.86
CA PRO A 80 -7.57 5.40 -37.21
C PRO A 80 -7.90 6.38 -38.34
N ILE A 81 -7.04 7.37 -38.60
CA ILE A 81 -7.27 8.40 -39.64
C ILE A 81 -6.93 7.85 -41.02
N LYS A 82 -5.83 7.08 -41.12
CA LYS A 82 -5.45 6.41 -42.37
C LYS A 82 -5.86 4.93 -42.40
N ASN A 83 -6.46 4.41 -41.33
CA ASN A 83 -6.95 3.04 -41.16
C ASN A 83 -5.89 1.97 -41.49
N ARG A 84 -4.75 2.04 -40.81
CA ARG A 84 -3.58 1.19 -41.06
C ARG A 84 -2.85 0.83 -39.76
N GLY A 85 -2.10 -0.27 -39.79
CA GLY A 85 -1.14 -0.61 -38.75
C GLY A 85 0.21 0.02 -39.08
N LEU A 86 1.29 -0.50 -38.48
CA LEU A 86 2.62 0.01 -38.76
C LEU A 86 3.00 -0.19 -40.23
N SER A 87 3.30 0.90 -40.91
CA SER A 87 3.64 0.92 -42.33
C SER A 87 4.63 2.02 -42.66
N TYR A 88 5.44 1.80 -43.70
CA TYR A 88 6.35 2.82 -44.20
C TYR A 88 5.60 4.09 -44.66
N ASP A 89 5.90 5.23 -44.06
CA ASP A 89 5.35 6.54 -44.44
C ASP A 89 6.44 7.62 -44.36
N PRO A 90 7.10 7.98 -45.48
CA PRO A 90 8.19 8.94 -45.48
C PRO A 90 7.79 10.37 -45.11
N ALA A 91 6.49 10.66 -44.98
CA ALA A 91 6.02 11.94 -44.46
C ALA A 91 6.06 12.01 -42.92
N ILE A 92 6.14 10.85 -42.25
CA ILE A 92 6.19 10.72 -40.79
C ILE A 92 7.57 10.19 -40.38
N ASP A 93 7.94 9.01 -40.86
CA ASP A 93 9.24 8.37 -40.61
C ASP A 93 9.90 7.88 -41.92
N PRO A 94 11.14 8.32 -42.23
CA PRO A 94 11.91 7.81 -43.37
C PRO A 94 12.36 6.32 -43.26
N VAL A 95 12.17 5.63 -42.13
CA VAL A 95 12.58 4.24 -41.91
C VAL A 95 11.54 3.26 -42.48
N ASN A 96 11.99 2.34 -43.35
CA ASN A 96 11.13 1.29 -43.88
C ASN A 96 10.92 0.17 -42.86
N THR A 97 9.78 0.20 -42.19
CA THR A 97 9.38 -0.74 -41.14
C THR A 97 8.61 -1.95 -41.65
N GLY A 98 8.27 -2.03 -42.95
CA GLY A 98 7.41 -3.07 -43.50
C GLY A 98 5.92 -2.68 -43.49
N ASN A 99 5.03 -3.68 -43.58
CA ASN A 99 3.58 -3.50 -43.45
C ASN A 99 3.04 -4.53 -42.47
N TRP A 100 2.52 -4.06 -41.34
CA TRP A 100 2.06 -4.89 -40.24
C TRP A 100 0.56 -4.71 -40.00
N GLN A 101 -0.02 -5.67 -39.29
CA GLN A 101 -1.45 -5.68 -39.02
C GLN A 101 -1.79 -4.57 -38.01
N LYS A 102 -3.01 -4.04 -38.10
CA LYS A 102 -3.54 -3.11 -37.09
C LYS A 102 -3.69 -3.87 -35.77
N SER A 103 -3.37 -3.24 -34.64
CA SER A 103 -3.54 -3.86 -33.31
C SER A 103 -4.94 -4.42 -33.08
N LYS A 104 -5.98 -3.70 -33.50
CA LYS A 104 -7.36 -4.18 -33.42
C LYS A 104 -7.68 -5.44 -34.23
N ASP A 105 -7.02 -5.60 -35.38
CA ASP A 105 -7.19 -6.78 -36.23
C ASP A 105 -6.32 -7.93 -35.68
N TRP A 106 -5.12 -7.61 -35.17
CA TRP A 106 -4.17 -8.54 -34.54
C TRP A 106 -4.77 -9.21 -33.29
N ALA A 107 -5.49 -8.45 -32.46
CA ALA A 107 -6.20 -8.93 -31.27
C ALA A 107 -7.23 -10.05 -31.57
N GLN A 108 -7.60 -10.25 -32.84
CA GLN A 108 -8.65 -11.17 -33.28
C GLN A 108 -8.17 -12.20 -34.32
N ASP A 109 -6.93 -12.13 -34.80
CA ASP A 109 -6.43 -12.93 -35.93
C ASP A 109 -5.51 -14.09 -35.49
N SER A 110 -6.13 -15.20 -35.09
CA SER A 110 -5.42 -16.41 -34.66
C SER A 110 -4.44 -16.92 -35.71
N LYS A 111 -4.75 -16.75 -37.00
CA LYS A 111 -3.95 -17.28 -38.09
C LYS A 111 -2.62 -16.53 -38.19
N ASN A 112 -2.63 -15.21 -38.07
CA ASN A 112 -1.39 -14.43 -38.10
C ASN A 112 -0.62 -14.56 -36.79
N GLN A 113 -1.29 -14.60 -35.63
CA GLN A 113 -0.63 -14.81 -34.34
C GLN A 113 0.14 -16.14 -34.27
N THR A 114 -0.43 -17.20 -34.84
CA THR A 114 0.20 -18.54 -34.90
C THR A 114 1.17 -18.75 -36.06
N SER A 115 1.35 -17.74 -36.94
CA SER A 115 2.32 -17.82 -38.04
C SER A 115 3.77 -17.61 -37.58
N PHE A 116 3.97 -17.19 -36.32
CA PHE A 116 5.25 -17.05 -35.64
C PHE A 116 5.25 -17.91 -34.38
N VAL A 117 6.45 -18.28 -33.91
CA VAL A 117 6.61 -18.97 -32.63
C VAL A 117 6.76 -17.91 -31.54
N TYR A 118 5.86 -17.93 -30.56
CA TYR A 118 5.97 -17.13 -29.35
C TYR A 118 7.24 -17.54 -28.59
N SER A 119 8.11 -16.57 -28.40
CA SER A 119 9.41 -16.75 -27.75
C SER A 119 9.47 -15.80 -26.55
N PRO A 120 9.03 -16.25 -25.36
CA PRO A 120 9.03 -15.39 -24.20
C PRO A 120 10.46 -15.01 -23.82
N VAL A 121 10.73 -13.71 -23.74
CA VAL A 121 12.00 -13.15 -23.25
C VAL A 121 11.79 -12.27 -22.02
N ILE A 122 10.57 -11.76 -21.83
CA ILE A 122 10.17 -11.02 -20.64
C ILE A 122 9.97 -11.99 -19.47
N ALA A 123 10.53 -11.65 -18.31
CA ALA A 123 10.45 -12.45 -17.09
C ALA A 123 8.99 -12.51 -16.58
N THR A 124 8.54 -13.68 -16.13
CA THR A 124 7.18 -13.82 -15.58
C THR A 124 7.09 -13.21 -14.19
N VAL A 125 5.98 -12.53 -13.88
CA VAL A 125 5.63 -12.14 -12.50
C VAL A 125 4.93 -13.25 -11.73
N LEU A 126 4.61 -14.37 -12.39
CA LEU A 126 3.95 -15.51 -11.77
C LEU A 126 4.94 -16.30 -10.92
N SER A 127 4.49 -16.73 -9.74
CA SER A 127 5.21 -17.74 -8.95
C SER A 127 5.37 -19.05 -9.74
N ALA A 128 6.30 -19.91 -9.33
CA ALA A 128 6.51 -21.21 -9.98
C ALA A 128 5.22 -22.07 -10.04
N MET A 129 4.40 -22.01 -8.98
CA MET A 129 3.11 -22.70 -8.94
C MET A 129 2.12 -22.08 -9.93
N GLN A 130 2.03 -20.76 -9.99
CA GLN A 130 1.14 -20.07 -10.91
C GLN A 130 1.53 -20.32 -12.37
N SER A 131 2.83 -20.17 -12.68
CA SER A 131 3.38 -20.46 -14.00
C SER A 131 3.07 -21.89 -14.43
N GLY A 132 3.23 -22.87 -13.52
CA GLY A 132 2.91 -24.28 -13.75
C GLY A 132 1.47 -24.53 -14.25
N LYS A 133 0.51 -23.65 -13.93
CA LYS A 133 -0.87 -23.77 -14.40
C LYS A 133 -1.05 -23.41 -15.88
N ILE A 134 -0.21 -22.54 -16.43
CA ILE A 134 -0.25 -22.12 -17.85
C ILE A 134 0.85 -22.76 -18.71
N GLN A 135 1.87 -23.39 -18.10
CA GLN A 135 2.91 -24.14 -18.81
C GLN A 135 2.38 -25.14 -19.87
N PRO A 136 1.30 -25.91 -19.63
CA PRO A 136 0.80 -26.90 -20.60
C PRO A 136 0.28 -26.31 -21.92
N TYR A 137 0.04 -25.01 -21.99
CA TYR A 137 -0.44 -24.31 -23.18
C TYR A 137 0.70 -23.88 -24.09
N PHE A 138 1.91 -23.74 -23.56
CA PHE A 138 3.07 -23.36 -24.36
C PHE A 138 3.55 -24.53 -25.24
N PRO A 139 4.04 -24.25 -26.47
CA PRO A 139 4.42 -22.93 -27.00
C PRO A 139 3.29 -22.22 -27.79
N THR A 140 2.05 -22.17 -27.29
CA THR A 140 1.00 -21.36 -27.93
C THR A 140 1.45 -19.93 -28.20
N SER A 141 0.96 -19.38 -29.31
CA SER A 141 1.16 -17.99 -29.73
C SER A 141 -0.17 -17.29 -30.02
N ASP A 142 -1.29 -18.01 -29.86
CA ASP A 142 -2.64 -17.52 -30.11
C ASP A 142 -3.20 -16.91 -28.83
N PHE A 143 -3.04 -15.59 -28.71
CA PHE A 143 -3.55 -14.81 -27.60
C PHE A 143 -4.69 -13.89 -28.05
N THR A 144 -5.58 -14.41 -28.90
CA THR A 144 -6.70 -13.64 -29.44
C THR A 144 -7.89 -13.60 -28.50
N TRP A 145 -8.75 -12.59 -28.69
CA TRP A 145 -10.01 -12.42 -27.96
C TRP A 145 -10.86 -13.70 -27.90
N ASN A 146 -10.98 -14.40 -29.03
CA ASN A 146 -11.76 -15.63 -29.12
C ASN A 146 -11.12 -16.81 -28.35
N GLU A 147 -9.78 -16.87 -28.25
CA GLU A 147 -9.12 -17.87 -27.42
C GLU A 147 -9.25 -17.54 -25.93
N ALA A 148 -9.16 -16.27 -25.51
CA ALA A 148 -9.46 -15.86 -24.13
C ALA A 148 -10.87 -16.32 -23.71
N LEU A 149 -11.88 -16.04 -24.54
CA LEU A 149 -13.27 -16.45 -24.29
C LEU A 149 -13.40 -17.97 -24.23
N ARG A 150 -12.71 -18.69 -25.10
CA ARG A 150 -12.71 -20.16 -25.12
C ARG A 150 -12.15 -20.73 -23.83
N TYR A 151 -10.98 -20.26 -23.39
CA TYR A 151 -10.38 -20.72 -22.14
C TYR A 151 -11.30 -20.46 -20.96
N TRP A 152 -11.93 -19.28 -20.88
CA TRP A 152 -12.86 -18.97 -19.79
C TRP A 152 -14.08 -19.89 -19.78
N ILE A 153 -14.74 -20.06 -20.94
CA ILE A 153 -15.93 -20.91 -21.08
C ILE A 153 -15.61 -22.38 -20.77
N GLN A 154 -14.38 -22.83 -21.03
CA GLN A 154 -13.92 -24.19 -20.70
C GLN A 154 -13.47 -24.36 -19.24
N GLY A 155 -13.46 -23.28 -18.45
CA GLY A 155 -13.05 -23.28 -17.05
C GLY A 155 -11.54 -23.14 -16.84
N GLU A 156 -10.78 -22.82 -17.89
CA GLU A 156 -9.33 -22.66 -17.89
C GLU A 156 -8.98 -21.19 -17.57
N LYS A 157 -9.40 -20.74 -16.38
CA LYS A 157 -9.47 -19.32 -16.00
C LYS A 157 -8.11 -18.62 -16.01
N GLU A 158 -7.06 -19.29 -15.57
CA GLU A 158 -5.69 -18.76 -15.54
C GLU A 158 -5.20 -18.42 -16.94
N MET A 159 -5.37 -19.35 -17.89
CA MET A 159 -4.98 -19.13 -19.29
C MET A 159 -5.88 -18.10 -19.98
N ALA A 160 -7.17 -18.05 -19.61
CA ALA A 160 -8.10 -17.05 -20.11
C ALA A 160 -7.66 -15.63 -19.74
N LEU A 161 -7.30 -15.40 -18.47
CA LEU A 161 -6.88 -14.09 -17.99
C LEU A 161 -5.49 -13.71 -18.50
N PHE A 162 -4.57 -14.68 -18.58
CA PHE A 162 -3.30 -14.49 -19.28
C PHE A 162 -3.52 -14.01 -20.71
N THR A 163 -4.41 -14.67 -21.44
CA THR A 163 -4.74 -14.30 -22.82
C THR A 163 -5.44 -12.95 -22.92
N LEU A 164 -6.34 -12.64 -21.97
CA LEU A 164 -6.99 -11.33 -21.91
C LEU A 164 -5.99 -10.21 -21.64
N GLY A 165 -4.93 -10.46 -20.86
CA GLY A 165 -3.86 -9.50 -20.60
C GLY A 165 -3.19 -9.00 -21.89
N HIS A 166 -2.90 -9.91 -22.83
CA HIS A 166 -2.40 -9.54 -24.15
C HIS A 166 -3.34 -8.58 -24.91
N ILE A 167 -4.65 -8.70 -24.73
CA ILE A 167 -5.63 -7.79 -25.33
C ILE A 167 -5.65 -6.44 -24.63
N LEU A 168 -5.51 -6.40 -23.29
CA LEU A 168 -5.44 -5.16 -22.52
C LEU A 168 -4.20 -4.35 -22.87
N HIS A 169 -3.06 -5.00 -23.07
CA HIS A 169 -1.85 -4.34 -23.57
C HIS A 169 -2.10 -3.58 -24.89
N LEU A 170 -2.68 -4.27 -25.89
CA LEU A 170 -3.01 -3.63 -27.17
C LEU A 170 -4.03 -2.49 -27.02
N MET A 171 -4.92 -2.57 -26.02
CA MET A 171 -5.86 -1.50 -25.71
C MET A 171 -5.14 -0.30 -25.10
N GLU A 172 -4.21 -0.52 -24.17
CA GLU A 172 -3.39 0.52 -23.54
C GLU A 172 -2.54 1.27 -24.60
N ASP A 173 -2.00 0.56 -25.59
CA ASP A 173 -1.30 1.16 -26.73
C ASP A 173 -2.15 2.11 -27.56
N THR A 174 -3.46 1.89 -27.63
CA THR A 174 -4.34 2.83 -28.34
C THR A 174 -4.45 4.19 -27.65
N SER A 175 -4.02 4.29 -26.39
CA SER A 175 -3.87 5.58 -25.69
C SER A 175 -2.56 6.30 -26.09
N VAL A 176 -1.55 5.59 -26.58
CA VAL A 176 -0.24 6.15 -26.92
C VAL A 176 -0.30 6.91 -28.26
N PRO A 177 -0.01 8.22 -28.30
CA PRO A 177 -0.13 9.00 -29.52
C PRO A 177 0.74 8.47 -30.66
N ASP A 178 1.95 8.01 -30.37
CA ASP A 178 2.87 7.44 -31.36
C ASP A 178 2.26 6.22 -32.08
N HIS A 179 1.65 5.32 -31.29
CA HIS A 179 1.02 4.08 -31.76
C HIS A 179 -0.26 4.30 -32.59
N THR A 180 -0.92 5.44 -32.38
CA THR A 180 -2.10 5.85 -33.16
C THR A 180 -1.75 6.75 -34.33
N ARG A 181 -0.48 7.10 -34.52
CA ARG A 181 -0.03 8.03 -35.55
C ARG A 181 1.01 7.45 -36.50
N ASN A 182 1.26 6.14 -36.43
CA ASN A 182 2.25 5.45 -37.28
C ASN A 182 3.63 6.13 -37.15
N ASP A 183 3.97 6.50 -35.92
CA ASP A 183 5.23 7.15 -35.55
C ASP A 183 6.14 6.08 -34.95
N THR A 184 7.19 5.71 -35.66
CA THR A 184 8.17 4.77 -35.12
C THR A 184 9.24 5.52 -34.37
N HIS A 185 9.41 5.21 -33.09
CA HIS A 185 10.34 5.88 -32.19
C HIS A 185 11.49 4.96 -31.76
N PRO A 186 12.42 4.61 -32.68
CA PRO A 186 13.60 3.81 -32.34
C PRO A 186 14.55 4.53 -31.37
N GLU A 187 14.50 5.87 -31.33
CA GLU A 187 15.25 6.72 -30.39
C GLU A 187 14.46 7.01 -29.09
N GLY A 188 13.28 6.40 -28.93
CA GLY A 188 12.37 6.54 -27.79
C GLY A 188 11.25 7.58 -27.97
N SER A 189 10.06 7.29 -27.43
CA SER A 189 8.93 8.23 -27.38
C SER A 189 9.05 9.14 -26.14
N PRO A 190 8.90 10.48 -26.27
CA PRO A 190 8.84 11.38 -25.12
C PRO A 190 7.73 11.00 -24.13
N TYR A 191 6.58 10.54 -24.65
CA TYR A 191 5.44 10.17 -23.83
C TYR A 191 5.68 8.88 -23.06
N GLU A 192 6.21 7.84 -23.70
CA GLU A 192 6.54 6.58 -23.02
C GLU A 192 7.71 6.74 -22.06
N ASN A 193 8.71 7.55 -22.42
CA ASN A 193 9.81 7.89 -21.51
C ASN A 193 9.31 8.65 -20.27
N TYR A 194 8.31 9.53 -20.44
CA TYR A 194 7.63 10.13 -19.31
C TYR A 194 6.89 9.05 -18.51
N ALA A 195 6.13 8.18 -19.17
CA ALA A 195 5.27 7.19 -18.54
C ALA A 195 6.01 6.05 -17.80
N LYS A 196 7.27 5.75 -18.16
CA LYS A 196 8.13 4.73 -17.49
C LYS A 196 8.20 4.84 -15.98
N ARG A 197 8.05 6.06 -15.47
CA ARG A 197 8.02 6.33 -14.03
C ARG A 197 6.80 5.75 -13.33
N PHE A 198 5.79 5.26 -14.05
CA PHE A 198 4.60 4.63 -13.49
C PHE A 198 4.68 3.13 -13.77
N ASN A 199 4.78 2.34 -12.71
CA ASN A 199 4.88 0.88 -12.70
C ASN A 199 4.21 0.33 -11.42
N PRO A 200 4.01 -0.98 -11.19
CA PRO A 200 3.32 -1.48 -10.00
C PRO A 200 4.18 -1.39 -8.73
N ASP A 201 5.51 -1.46 -8.88
CA ASP A 201 6.45 -1.67 -7.78
C ASP A 201 7.09 -0.35 -7.26
N ALA A 202 7.05 0.71 -8.05
CA ALA A 202 7.66 2.03 -7.81
C ALA A 202 7.13 3.17 -8.73
N PRO A 203 5.81 3.46 -8.81
CA PRO A 203 5.30 4.58 -9.60
C PRO A 203 5.56 5.99 -9.01
N ASP A 204 5.66 7.01 -9.88
CA ASP A 204 5.55 8.46 -9.57
C ASP A 204 4.13 8.80 -9.13
N TYR A 205 3.76 8.23 -8.00
CA TYR A 205 2.39 8.13 -7.57
C TYR A 205 1.72 9.47 -7.25
N ALA A 206 2.50 10.49 -6.86
CA ALA A 206 2.03 11.87 -6.71
C ALA A 206 1.41 12.44 -8.01
N ASN A 207 1.73 11.85 -9.16
CA ASN A 207 1.25 12.25 -10.48
C ASN A 207 0.50 11.11 -11.22
N ALA A 208 0.19 10.01 -10.52
CA ALA A 208 -0.50 8.87 -11.13
C ALA A 208 -2.00 9.15 -11.30
N PRO A 209 -2.65 8.61 -12.35
CA PRO A 209 -4.10 8.71 -12.51
C PRO A 209 -4.83 8.02 -11.36
N ARG A 210 -5.68 8.78 -10.66
CA ARG A 210 -6.56 8.25 -9.62
C ARG A 210 -7.74 7.51 -10.25
N ASN A 211 -8.15 6.40 -9.64
CA ASN A 211 -9.35 5.66 -10.04
C ASN A 211 -10.66 6.32 -9.54
N ALA A 212 -10.57 7.33 -8.67
CA ALA A 212 -11.74 8.06 -8.18
C ALA A 212 -12.51 8.69 -9.36
N GLY A 213 -13.81 8.45 -9.42
CA GLY A 213 -14.69 8.88 -10.52
C GLY A 213 -14.57 8.08 -11.83
N LEU A 214 -13.61 7.15 -11.97
CA LEU A 214 -13.48 6.32 -13.17
C LEU A 214 -14.51 5.18 -13.16
N THR A 215 -15.05 4.88 -14.34
CA THR A 215 -15.99 3.76 -14.53
C THR A 215 -15.63 2.99 -15.81
N PRO A 216 -15.93 1.68 -15.89
CA PRO A 216 -15.74 0.93 -17.13
C PRO A 216 -16.46 1.61 -18.30
N LYS A 217 -15.71 1.90 -19.37
CA LYS A 217 -16.27 2.45 -20.60
C LYS A 217 -17.18 1.41 -21.24
N ILE A 218 -18.43 1.77 -21.55
CA ILE A 218 -19.39 0.85 -22.18
C ILE A 218 -19.42 1.08 -23.69
N LEU A 219 -18.96 0.10 -24.46
CA LEU A 219 -19.02 0.08 -25.93
C LEU A 219 -19.46 -1.31 -26.43
N PRO A 220 -20.07 -1.41 -27.63
CA PRO A 220 -20.82 -2.60 -28.03
C PRO A 220 -19.98 -3.81 -28.46
N ASN A 221 -18.67 -3.64 -28.70
CA ASN A 221 -17.75 -4.70 -29.11
C ASN A 221 -16.30 -4.21 -29.03
N LEU A 222 -15.34 -5.14 -29.06
CA LEU A 222 -13.91 -4.87 -28.95
C LEU A 222 -13.39 -3.88 -30.01
N ASP A 223 -13.82 -4.02 -31.28
CA ASP A 223 -13.44 -3.09 -32.36
C ASP A 223 -13.80 -1.64 -32.04
N SER A 224 -14.95 -1.42 -31.38
CA SER A 224 -15.41 -0.09 -31.00
C SER A 224 -14.51 0.53 -29.92
N PHE A 225 -13.99 -0.27 -28.98
CA PHE A 225 -13.02 0.21 -27.99
C PHE A 225 -11.74 0.70 -28.68
N PHE A 226 -11.14 -0.15 -29.52
CA PHE A 226 -9.92 0.20 -30.26
C PHE A 226 -10.10 1.46 -31.12
N THR A 227 -11.20 1.54 -31.87
CA THR A 227 -11.46 2.68 -32.75
C THR A 227 -11.73 3.96 -31.97
N ASP A 228 -12.55 3.92 -30.92
CA ASP A 228 -12.92 5.13 -30.18
C ASP A 228 -11.72 5.73 -29.43
N LEU A 229 -10.92 4.90 -28.74
CA LEU A 229 -9.73 5.37 -28.02
C LEU A 229 -8.61 5.82 -28.99
N ALA A 230 -8.36 5.07 -30.05
CA ALA A 230 -7.36 5.48 -31.04
C ALA A 230 -7.73 6.82 -31.69
N VAL A 231 -9.01 7.05 -32.00
CA VAL A 231 -9.50 8.33 -32.54
C VAL A 231 -9.30 9.46 -31.53
N TYR A 232 -9.54 9.20 -30.25
CA TYR A 232 -9.32 10.17 -29.19
C TYR A 232 -7.83 10.53 -29.06
N SER A 233 -6.94 9.53 -28.91
CA SER A 233 -5.50 9.76 -28.78
C SER A 233 -4.95 10.49 -30.01
N ASN A 234 -5.25 10.00 -31.21
CA ASN A 234 -4.84 10.62 -32.46
C ASN A 234 -5.34 12.07 -32.57
N ASN A 235 -6.61 12.37 -32.31
CA ASN A 235 -7.14 13.71 -32.57
C ASN A 235 -6.74 14.78 -31.54
N ASN A 236 -6.30 14.40 -30.34
CA ASN A 236 -6.09 15.35 -29.25
C ASN A 236 -4.62 15.56 -28.89
N PHE A 237 -3.73 14.64 -29.26
CA PHE A 237 -2.33 14.66 -28.84
C PHE A 237 -1.38 14.52 -30.04
N TYR A 238 -0.21 15.15 -29.97
CA TYR A 238 0.85 14.95 -30.95
C TYR A 238 1.76 13.79 -30.55
N SER A 239 2.43 13.18 -31.53
CA SER A 239 3.62 12.35 -31.30
C SER A 239 4.88 13.12 -31.74
N LYS A 240 6.07 12.62 -31.38
CA LYS A 240 7.34 13.34 -31.63
C LYS A 240 7.53 13.66 -33.11
N ASP A 241 7.20 12.73 -34.02
CA ASP A 241 7.39 12.94 -35.44
C ASP A 241 6.17 13.53 -36.16
N THR A 242 5.04 13.64 -35.48
CA THR A 242 3.83 14.23 -36.06
C THR A 242 3.49 15.62 -35.54
N ILE A 243 4.33 16.18 -34.68
CA ILE A 243 4.24 17.57 -34.25
C ILE A 243 4.53 18.55 -35.40
N GLY A 244 3.71 19.61 -35.51
CA GLY A 244 3.88 20.68 -36.51
C GLY A 244 3.05 20.52 -37.80
N ILE A 245 3.16 21.51 -38.68
CA ILE A 245 2.20 21.80 -39.78
C ILE A 245 2.27 20.80 -40.97
N GLN A 246 3.27 19.91 -41.02
CA GLN A 246 3.57 19.08 -42.21
C GLN A 246 3.44 17.56 -42.00
N SER A 247 2.87 17.11 -40.88
CA SER A 247 2.86 15.70 -40.48
C SER A 247 1.82 14.80 -41.15
N GLY A 248 0.95 15.36 -42.00
CA GLY A 248 -0.12 14.60 -42.66
C GLY A 248 -1.35 14.31 -41.79
N TYR A 249 -1.41 14.85 -40.56
CA TYR A 249 -2.61 14.86 -39.72
C TYR A 249 -3.17 16.28 -39.59
N SER A 250 -4.50 16.39 -39.56
CA SER A 250 -5.19 17.69 -39.45
C SER A 250 -5.44 18.14 -38.01
N LYS A 251 -5.22 17.26 -37.03
CA LYS A 251 -5.45 17.48 -35.60
C LYS A 251 -4.28 16.92 -34.75
N PRO A 252 -4.13 17.33 -33.47
CA PRO A 252 -4.81 18.48 -32.87
C PRO A 252 -4.35 19.80 -33.52
N GLN A 253 -5.08 20.88 -33.27
CA GLN A 253 -4.67 22.24 -33.64
C GLN A 253 -4.72 23.10 -32.38
N PRO A 254 -3.67 23.88 -32.07
CA PRO A 254 -3.70 24.77 -30.91
C PRO A 254 -4.76 25.86 -31.12
N THR A 255 -5.54 26.10 -30.09
CA THR A 255 -6.54 27.16 -30.01
C THR A 255 -5.95 28.50 -29.59
N ASP A 256 -4.85 28.47 -28.83
CA ASP A 256 -4.11 29.66 -28.41
C ASP A 256 -2.62 29.34 -28.25
N VAL A 257 -1.79 30.37 -28.06
CA VAL A 257 -0.37 30.24 -27.72
C VAL A 257 -0.06 31.17 -26.56
N ILE A 258 0.37 30.60 -25.43
CA ILE A 258 0.76 31.37 -24.24
C ILE A 258 2.27 31.40 -24.08
N GLN A 259 2.81 32.50 -23.56
CA GLN A 259 4.23 32.61 -23.26
C GLN A 259 4.47 32.50 -21.77
N ILE A 260 5.36 31.58 -21.36
CA ILE A 260 5.82 31.44 -19.99
C ILE A 260 7.36 31.46 -20.01
N GLY A 261 7.93 32.55 -19.49
CA GLY A 261 9.36 32.81 -19.60
C GLY A 261 9.83 32.88 -21.06
N ASN A 262 10.79 32.02 -21.42
CA ASN A 262 11.37 31.95 -22.77
C ASN A 262 10.68 30.92 -23.69
N LEU A 263 9.63 30.25 -23.21
CA LEU A 263 8.91 29.22 -23.96
C LEU A 263 7.51 29.69 -24.33
N LEU A 264 7.10 29.35 -25.55
CA LEU A 264 5.74 29.43 -26.05
C LEU A 264 5.09 28.06 -25.95
N TYR A 265 3.87 28.00 -25.43
CA TYR A 265 3.09 26.79 -25.29
C TYR A 265 1.90 26.83 -26.23
N GLY A 266 1.75 25.81 -27.08
CA GLY A 266 0.53 25.63 -27.85
C GLY A 266 -0.58 25.10 -26.96
N ILE A 267 -1.73 25.78 -26.89
CA ILE A 267 -2.82 25.44 -25.99
C ILE A 267 -3.99 24.82 -26.75
N GLY A 268 -4.35 23.61 -26.39
CA GLY A 268 -5.59 22.92 -26.78
C GLY A 268 -6.62 22.94 -25.66
N LYS A 269 -7.71 22.20 -25.86
CA LYS A 269 -8.73 21.97 -24.84
C LYS A 269 -9.13 20.51 -24.80
N ASP A 270 -9.37 19.98 -23.61
CA ASP A 270 -9.95 18.66 -23.43
C ASP A 270 -11.48 18.64 -23.65
N GLU A 271 -12.11 17.48 -23.46
CA GLU A 271 -13.56 17.29 -23.63
C GLU A 271 -14.40 18.14 -22.64
N SER A 272 -13.84 18.52 -21.50
CA SER A 272 -14.47 19.39 -20.50
C SER A 272 -14.30 20.88 -20.79
N GLY A 273 -13.44 21.22 -21.77
CA GLY A 273 -13.07 22.59 -22.10
C GLY A 273 -11.90 23.14 -21.27
N LYS A 274 -11.25 22.31 -20.45
CA LYS A 274 -10.04 22.67 -19.69
C LYS A 274 -8.85 22.79 -20.64
N GLU A 275 -7.98 23.76 -20.38
CA GLU A 275 -6.78 23.99 -21.18
C GLU A 275 -5.79 22.84 -21.06
N LEU A 276 -5.17 22.51 -22.19
CA LEU A 276 -4.22 21.41 -22.36
C LEU A 276 -2.98 21.93 -23.08
N HIS A 277 -1.79 21.76 -22.49
CA HIS A 277 -0.53 22.11 -23.17
C HIS A 277 -0.20 21.04 -24.22
N LEU A 278 -0.20 21.41 -25.50
CA LEU A 278 0.02 20.49 -26.62
C LEU A 278 1.49 20.33 -26.99
N TYR A 279 2.29 21.39 -26.85
CA TYR A 279 3.72 21.40 -27.15
C TYR A 279 4.41 22.66 -26.60
N THR A 280 5.75 22.68 -26.65
CA THR A 280 6.55 23.89 -26.41
C THR A 280 7.37 24.33 -27.63
N GLN A 281 7.66 25.62 -27.72
CA GLN A 281 8.50 26.27 -28.74
C GLN A 281 9.37 27.37 -28.10
N VAL A 282 10.59 27.59 -28.59
CA VAL A 282 11.49 28.65 -28.07
C VAL A 282 11.13 30.03 -28.63
N SER A 283 10.97 31.03 -27.75
CA SER A 283 10.67 32.42 -28.12
C SER A 283 11.84 33.08 -28.87
N GLY A 284 11.56 33.64 -30.06
CA GLY A 284 12.55 34.29 -30.94
C GLY A 284 12.74 33.63 -32.32
N SER A 285 12.07 32.50 -32.58
CA SER A 285 11.95 31.94 -33.92
C SER A 285 11.11 32.89 -34.80
N SER A 286 11.70 33.41 -35.89
CA SER A 286 11.05 34.41 -36.75
C SER A 286 9.73 33.88 -37.31
N ALA A 287 8.62 34.60 -37.07
CA ALA A 287 7.25 34.26 -37.49
C ALA A 287 7.04 34.01 -39.00
N LEU A 288 8.09 34.20 -39.82
CA LEU A 288 8.08 33.99 -41.26
C LEU A 288 8.61 32.59 -41.68
N ILE A 289 9.28 31.84 -40.79
CA ILE A 289 9.80 30.49 -41.07
C ILE A 289 9.78 29.64 -39.79
N THR A 290 8.62 29.13 -39.39
CA THR A 290 8.49 28.06 -38.39
C THR A 290 8.67 26.70 -39.06
N THR A 291 9.54 25.86 -38.50
CA THR A 291 9.87 24.51 -38.98
C THR A 291 9.54 23.45 -37.91
N LYS A 292 9.46 22.16 -38.27
CA LYS A 292 9.22 21.04 -37.33
C LYS A 292 10.20 21.04 -36.14
N LYS A 293 11.43 21.54 -36.33
CA LYS A 293 12.48 21.59 -35.30
C LYS A 293 12.28 22.66 -34.23
N ASP A 294 11.34 23.58 -34.43
CA ASP A 294 11.04 24.65 -33.48
C ASP A 294 10.09 24.20 -32.37
N PHE A 295 9.48 23.00 -32.51
CA PHE A 295 8.54 22.43 -31.55
C PHE A 295 9.13 21.23 -30.83
N THR A 296 8.82 21.07 -29.54
CA THR A 296 9.21 19.89 -28.76
C THR A 296 8.11 19.45 -27.79
N LEU A 297 8.02 18.13 -27.62
CA LEU A 297 7.23 17.44 -26.61
C LEU A 297 8.04 17.10 -25.35
N GLU A 298 9.37 17.26 -25.38
CA GLU A 298 10.28 16.96 -24.27
C GLU A 298 10.20 18.04 -23.17
N ASN A 299 9.01 18.19 -22.59
CA ASN A 299 8.69 19.13 -21.53
C ASN A 299 7.74 18.48 -20.53
N ASN A 300 8.08 18.53 -19.24
CA ASN A 300 7.30 17.86 -18.19
C ASN A 300 5.88 18.39 -18.06
N VAL A 301 5.60 19.67 -18.34
CA VAL A 301 4.24 20.22 -18.25
C VAL A 301 3.34 19.62 -19.34
N VAL A 302 3.84 19.56 -20.57
CA VAL A 302 3.13 18.96 -21.71
C VAL A 302 2.88 17.47 -21.45
N MET A 303 3.92 16.73 -21.06
CA MET A 303 3.80 15.29 -20.83
C MET A 303 2.93 14.96 -19.62
N ASN A 304 2.94 15.80 -18.57
CA ASN A 304 2.03 15.66 -17.44
C ASN A 304 0.57 15.83 -17.86
N ASP A 305 0.24 16.82 -18.67
CA ASP A 305 -1.15 16.97 -19.15
C ASP A 305 -1.58 15.81 -20.04
N TYR A 306 -0.68 15.32 -20.91
CA TYR A 306 -0.93 14.15 -21.76
C TYR A 306 -1.23 12.92 -20.89
N TRP A 307 -0.34 12.63 -19.94
CA TRP A 307 -0.47 11.48 -19.06
C TRP A 307 -1.76 11.55 -18.25
N ASN A 308 -2.08 12.70 -17.65
CA ASN A 308 -3.28 12.88 -16.83
C ASN A 308 -4.60 12.56 -17.55
N LEU A 309 -4.64 12.72 -18.88
CA LEU A 309 -5.82 12.43 -19.70
C LEU A 309 -5.75 11.02 -20.28
N LEU A 310 -4.65 10.67 -20.94
CA LEU A 310 -4.52 9.43 -21.69
C LEU A 310 -4.50 8.20 -20.78
N SER A 311 -3.85 8.28 -19.62
CA SER A 311 -3.79 7.16 -18.67
C SER A 311 -5.17 6.85 -18.05
N LYS A 312 -5.98 7.88 -17.74
CA LYS A 312 -7.38 7.70 -17.30
C LYS A 312 -8.22 7.02 -18.39
N LYS A 313 -8.08 7.44 -19.65
CA LYS A 313 -8.77 6.79 -20.77
C LYS A 313 -8.28 5.34 -20.95
N ALA A 314 -6.98 5.07 -20.83
CA ALA A 314 -6.46 3.70 -20.88
C ALA A 314 -7.13 2.83 -19.80
N ILE A 315 -7.23 3.31 -18.56
CA ILE A 315 -7.88 2.62 -17.45
C ILE A 315 -9.38 2.40 -17.70
N GLU A 316 -10.14 3.44 -18.07
CA GLU A 316 -11.58 3.35 -18.35
C GLU A 316 -11.89 2.34 -19.47
N TYR A 317 -11.09 2.35 -20.55
CA TYR A 317 -11.31 1.48 -21.70
C TYR A 317 -10.88 0.06 -21.41
N SER A 318 -9.72 -0.17 -20.78
CA SER A 318 -9.28 -1.50 -20.37
C SER A 318 -10.25 -2.12 -19.36
N ALA A 319 -10.75 -1.36 -18.38
CA ALA A 319 -11.79 -1.82 -17.46
C ALA A 319 -13.10 -2.19 -18.20
N GLY A 320 -13.46 -1.40 -19.22
CA GLY A 320 -14.60 -1.69 -20.11
C GLY A 320 -14.39 -2.94 -20.97
N VAL A 321 -13.16 -3.22 -21.40
CA VAL A 321 -12.82 -4.46 -22.12
C VAL A 321 -12.93 -5.68 -21.20
N ILE A 322 -12.51 -5.58 -19.94
CA ILE A 322 -12.73 -6.63 -18.93
C ILE A 322 -14.23 -6.88 -18.72
N ASP A 323 -15.03 -5.82 -18.61
CA ASP A 323 -16.49 -5.95 -18.48
C ASP A 323 -17.12 -6.60 -19.73
N LEU A 324 -16.77 -6.13 -20.93
CA LEU A 324 -17.22 -6.72 -22.19
C LEU A 324 -16.85 -8.21 -22.29
N PHE A 325 -15.65 -8.58 -21.86
CA PHE A 325 -15.18 -9.97 -21.87
C PHE A 325 -16.14 -10.90 -21.12
N PHE A 326 -16.55 -10.52 -19.90
CA PHE A 326 -17.46 -11.34 -19.11
C PHE A 326 -18.88 -11.35 -19.67
N GLN A 327 -19.34 -10.23 -20.23
CA GLN A 327 -20.63 -10.17 -20.94
C GLN A 327 -20.64 -11.12 -22.15
N GLU A 328 -19.55 -11.14 -22.93
CA GLU A 328 -19.44 -12.02 -24.10
C GLU A 328 -19.21 -13.49 -23.71
N ALA A 329 -18.46 -13.76 -22.63
CA ALA A 329 -18.28 -15.11 -22.11
C ALA A 329 -19.61 -15.71 -21.65
N GLU A 330 -20.40 -14.95 -20.90
CA GLU A 330 -21.73 -15.37 -20.44
C GLU A 330 -22.70 -15.57 -21.63
N LYS A 331 -22.66 -14.66 -22.61
CA LYS A 331 -23.44 -14.78 -23.86
C LYS A 331 -23.08 -16.03 -24.65
N ASN A 332 -21.81 -16.45 -24.65
CA ASN A 332 -21.30 -17.57 -25.44
C ASN A 332 -21.14 -18.88 -24.66
N LYS A 333 -21.51 -18.96 -23.38
CA LYS A 333 -21.31 -20.15 -22.53
C LYS A 333 -21.91 -21.46 -23.08
N ASN A 334 -22.93 -21.35 -23.93
CA ASN A 334 -23.60 -22.48 -24.58
C ASN A 334 -23.27 -22.62 -26.07
N ASN A 335 -22.37 -21.81 -26.61
CA ASN A 335 -22.01 -21.83 -28.02
C ASN A 335 -21.06 -23.02 -28.31
N PRO A 336 -21.44 -23.97 -29.19
CA PRO A 336 -20.62 -25.15 -29.51
C PRO A 336 -19.21 -24.82 -30.01
N GLU A 337 -19.00 -23.66 -30.64
CA GLU A 337 -17.70 -23.21 -31.13
C GLU A 337 -16.67 -22.99 -30.01
N PHE A 338 -17.13 -22.57 -28.83
CA PHE A 338 -16.30 -22.37 -27.64
C PHE A 338 -16.23 -23.61 -26.74
N LEU A 339 -17.24 -24.49 -26.80
CA LEU A 339 -17.28 -25.75 -26.03
C LEU A 339 -16.45 -26.87 -26.65
N THR A 340 -16.13 -26.78 -27.95
CA THR A 340 -15.30 -27.77 -28.61
C THR A 340 -13.85 -27.61 -28.16
N LYS A 341 -13.31 -28.56 -27.38
CA LYS A 341 -11.89 -28.59 -27.02
C LYS A 341 -11.02 -28.66 -28.27
N LYS A 342 -10.36 -27.56 -28.62
CA LYS A 342 -9.22 -27.60 -29.55
C LYS A 342 -8.09 -28.33 -28.81
N LYS A 343 -7.64 -29.46 -29.34
CA LYS A 343 -6.50 -30.19 -28.76
C LYS A 343 -5.25 -29.30 -28.84
N THR A 344 -4.61 -29.08 -27.69
CA THR A 344 -3.31 -28.41 -27.60
C THR A 344 -2.28 -29.11 -28.49
N PHE A 345 -1.23 -28.40 -28.93
CA PHE A 345 -0.17 -28.97 -29.78
C PHE A 345 0.46 -30.23 -29.16
N ILE A 346 0.64 -30.25 -27.84
CA ILE A 346 1.08 -31.44 -27.10
C ILE A 346 0.01 -32.54 -27.09
N GLY A 347 -1.28 -32.21 -26.97
CA GLY A 347 -2.38 -33.18 -27.10
C GLY A 347 -2.45 -33.86 -28.47
N GLN A 348 -2.01 -33.18 -29.54
CA GLN A 348 -1.90 -33.77 -30.88
C GLN A 348 -0.65 -34.68 -31.00
N ILE A 349 0.44 -34.35 -30.29
CA ILE A 349 1.68 -35.14 -30.25
C ILE A 349 1.53 -36.40 -29.38
N ILE A 350 0.89 -36.28 -28.21
CA ILE A 350 0.63 -37.39 -27.28
C ILE A 350 -0.30 -38.40 -27.94
N GLU A 351 -1.34 -37.97 -28.66
CA GLU A 351 -2.24 -38.90 -29.35
C GLU A 351 -1.57 -39.60 -30.56
N PHE A 352 -0.58 -38.95 -31.21
CA PHE A 352 0.29 -39.63 -32.19
C PHE A 352 1.21 -40.67 -31.50
N ALA A 353 1.74 -40.36 -30.33
CA ALA A 353 2.56 -41.28 -29.53
C ALA A 353 1.73 -42.45 -28.97
N GLU A 354 0.52 -42.21 -28.45
CA GLU A 354 -0.36 -43.23 -27.87
C GLU A 354 -0.96 -44.15 -28.94
N ASN A 355 -1.33 -43.62 -30.12
CA ASN A 355 -1.74 -44.46 -31.25
C ASN A 355 -0.58 -45.27 -31.86
N THR A 356 0.67 -44.82 -31.68
CA THR A 356 1.87 -45.56 -32.10
C THR A 356 2.30 -46.60 -31.06
N ILE A 357 2.16 -46.32 -29.76
CA ILE A 357 2.53 -47.22 -28.66
C ILE A 357 1.53 -48.38 -28.54
N ASN A 358 0.23 -48.14 -28.77
CA ASN A 358 -0.79 -49.20 -28.77
C ASN A 358 -0.70 -50.14 -30.00
N SER A 359 0.04 -49.78 -31.06
CA SER A 359 0.37 -50.70 -32.16
C SER A 359 1.72 -51.40 -32.01
N ILE A 360 2.55 -51.02 -31.04
CA ILE A 360 3.95 -51.49 -30.93
C ILE A 360 4.20 -52.35 -29.67
N PHE A 361 3.47 -52.16 -28.56
CA PHE A 361 3.74 -52.89 -27.31
C PHE A 361 2.65 -53.89 -26.91
N GLY A 362 2.24 -54.70 -27.89
CA GLY A 362 1.78 -56.06 -27.60
C GLY A 362 2.96 -56.96 -27.24
N GLY A 363 3.36 -56.97 -25.97
CA GLY A 363 4.10 -58.08 -25.36
C GLY A 363 5.47 -57.77 -24.74
N GLY A 364 5.60 -58.10 -23.46
CA GLY A 364 6.80 -58.75 -22.90
C GLY A 364 7.90 -57.87 -22.29
N SER A 365 7.88 -57.76 -20.96
CA SER A 365 8.99 -57.68 -20.00
C SER A 365 10.44 -57.56 -20.52
N SER A 366 11.13 -56.48 -20.15
CA SER A 366 12.33 -56.52 -19.26
C SER A 366 13.00 -55.15 -19.13
N ASN A 367 13.65 -54.95 -17.98
CA ASN A 367 14.35 -53.76 -17.55
C ASN A 367 15.52 -53.38 -18.47
N ASN A 368 15.61 -52.11 -18.86
CA ASN A 368 16.85 -51.31 -18.81
C ASN A 368 16.56 -49.86 -19.20
N GLU A 369 17.01 -48.92 -18.35
CA GLU A 369 17.14 -47.51 -18.69
C GLU A 369 18.17 -47.35 -19.82
N GLN A 370 17.72 -46.91 -20.99
CA GLN A 370 18.55 -46.23 -21.97
C GLN A 370 17.90 -44.91 -22.32
N ILE A 371 18.66 -43.83 -22.07
CA ILE A 371 18.36 -42.47 -22.54
C ILE A 371 18.36 -42.52 -24.07
N ILE A 372 17.18 -42.50 -24.69
CA ILE A 372 17.04 -42.33 -26.13
C ILE A 372 17.16 -40.84 -26.43
N THR A 373 18.32 -40.43 -26.92
CA THR A 373 18.48 -39.12 -27.57
C THR A 373 17.92 -39.24 -28.99
N ILE A 374 16.78 -38.61 -29.29
CA ILE A 374 16.26 -38.53 -30.66
C ILE A 374 16.72 -37.21 -31.29
N PRO A 375 17.52 -37.21 -32.36
CA PRO A 375 17.83 -36.01 -33.11
C PRO A 375 16.62 -35.63 -33.99
N ILE A 376 16.04 -34.46 -33.76
CA ILE A 376 14.94 -33.95 -34.59
C ILE A 376 15.53 -33.40 -35.89
N SER A 377 15.65 -34.26 -36.90
CA SER A 377 15.81 -33.83 -38.29
C SER A 377 14.45 -33.49 -38.88
N SER A 378 14.32 -32.31 -39.48
CA SER A 378 13.08 -31.78 -40.08
C SER A 378 12.45 -32.75 -41.09
N PRO A 379 11.13 -33.02 -41.04
CA PRO A 379 10.48 -33.78 -42.10
C PRO A 379 10.28 -32.90 -43.33
N LYS A 380 10.75 -33.37 -44.48
CA LYS A 380 10.44 -32.83 -45.80
C LYS A 380 8.94 -33.01 -46.10
N ILE A 381 8.30 -31.91 -46.49
CA ILE A 381 6.94 -31.88 -47.03
C ILE A 381 6.89 -32.70 -48.32
N VAL A 382 6.07 -33.75 -48.33
CA VAL A 382 5.67 -34.46 -49.55
C VAL A 382 4.40 -33.83 -50.06
N THR A 383 4.50 -33.13 -51.20
CA THR A 383 3.38 -32.63 -51.99
C THR A 383 2.79 -33.73 -52.86
N SER A 384 1.45 -33.82 -52.96
CA SER A 384 0.70 -34.08 -54.21
C SER A 384 -0.83 -34.02 -54.00
N PRO A 385 -1.61 -33.76 -55.08
CA PRO A 385 -2.73 -32.81 -55.09
C PRO A 385 -4.11 -33.48 -55.18
N VAL A 386 -5.21 -32.71 -55.18
CA VAL A 386 -6.37 -32.81 -56.12
C VAL A 386 -7.53 -31.84 -55.80
N THR A 387 -7.82 -30.98 -56.80
CA THR A 387 -9.08 -30.35 -57.31
C THR A 387 -10.06 -29.56 -56.41
N ASP A 388 -10.03 -28.23 -56.60
CA ASP A 388 -10.99 -27.41 -57.37
C ASP A 388 -12.50 -27.72 -57.29
N ILE A 389 -13.26 -26.87 -56.59
CA ILE A 389 -14.65 -26.49 -56.93
C ILE A 389 -14.87 -25.01 -56.53
N GLN A 390 -14.96 -24.13 -57.54
CA GLN A 390 -15.59 -22.80 -57.47
C GLN A 390 -17.09 -22.90 -57.10
N PRO A 391 -17.72 -21.90 -56.44
CA PRO A 391 -18.38 -20.85 -57.25
C PRO A 391 -18.60 -19.45 -56.60
N ARG A 392 -18.48 -18.44 -57.49
CA ARG A 392 -19.47 -17.38 -57.80
C ARG A 392 -19.69 -16.18 -56.86
N SER A 393 -19.11 -15.06 -57.33
CA SER A 393 -19.58 -13.67 -57.28
C SER A 393 -21.10 -13.46 -57.16
N GLY A 394 -21.49 -12.61 -56.21
CA GLY A 394 -22.80 -11.96 -56.11
C GLY A 394 -22.71 -10.68 -55.27
N GLU A 395 -22.74 -9.55 -55.96
CA GLU A 395 -22.73 -8.17 -55.46
C GLU A 395 -24.13 -7.76 -54.98
N VAL A 396 -24.30 -7.25 -53.75
CA VAL A 396 -25.51 -6.52 -53.32
C VAL A 396 -25.14 -5.37 -52.37
N ALA A 397 -25.62 -4.17 -52.74
CA ALA A 397 -25.46 -2.87 -52.10
C ALA A 397 -26.24 -2.72 -50.76
N PRO A 398 -25.91 -1.72 -49.91
CA PRO A 398 -26.38 -1.66 -48.52
C PRO A 398 -27.77 -1.03 -48.37
N GLN A 399 -28.64 -1.70 -47.61
CA GLN A 399 -29.94 -1.19 -47.16
C GLN A 399 -29.80 -0.47 -45.81
N LYS A 400 -30.26 0.78 -45.76
CA LYS A 400 -30.46 1.60 -44.56
C LYS A 400 -31.47 0.94 -43.61
N SER A 401 -31.19 0.97 -42.31
CA SER A 401 -32.15 0.67 -41.24
C SER A 401 -32.21 1.84 -40.24
N PRO A 402 -33.36 2.12 -39.61
CA PRO A 402 -33.71 3.44 -39.07
C PRO A 402 -33.40 3.64 -37.59
N THR A 403 -33.18 4.90 -37.23
CA THR A 403 -33.14 5.48 -35.89
C THR A 403 -34.48 5.35 -35.17
N PRO A 404 -34.53 4.98 -33.88
CA PRO A 404 -35.67 5.26 -33.00
C PRO A 404 -35.39 6.49 -32.12
N THR A 405 -36.26 7.47 -32.28
CA THR A 405 -36.41 8.69 -31.49
C THR A 405 -37.24 8.38 -30.23
N TYR A 406 -36.82 8.83 -29.05
CA TYR A 406 -37.69 8.90 -27.86
C TYR A 406 -37.83 10.35 -27.39
N ARG A 407 -39.09 10.79 -27.27
CA ARG A 407 -39.55 12.10 -26.77
C ARG A 407 -40.26 11.86 -25.42
N PRO A 408 -40.30 12.84 -24.49
CA PRO A 408 -40.59 12.63 -23.08
C PRO A 408 -42.08 12.70 -22.74
N SER A 409 -42.46 12.14 -21.59
CA SER A 409 -43.81 12.23 -21.01
C SER A 409 -43.77 12.87 -19.62
N SER A 410 -44.84 13.60 -19.31
CA SER A 410 -45.01 14.66 -18.30
C SER A 410 -45.60 14.22 -16.95
N SER A 411 -45.42 15.08 -15.95
CA SER A 411 -45.87 15.06 -14.54
C SER A 411 -47.40 14.93 -14.30
N PRO A 412 -47.81 14.80 -13.03
CA PRO A 412 -48.59 15.91 -12.42
C PRO A 412 -48.28 16.26 -10.93
N LYS A 413 -48.49 17.54 -10.60
CA LYS A 413 -48.45 18.22 -9.28
C LYS A 413 -49.71 17.95 -8.43
N THR A 414 -49.61 18.08 -7.10
CA THR A 414 -50.55 18.89 -6.25
C THR A 414 -50.07 18.99 -4.77
N SER A 415 -50.44 20.10 -4.11
CA SER A 415 -50.25 20.55 -2.71
C SER A 415 -51.31 21.66 -2.44
N PRO A 416 -51.54 22.30 -1.26
CA PRO A 416 -51.57 21.92 0.18
C PRO A 416 -52.87 22.40 0.93
N ALA A 417 -53.02 22.18 2.27
CA ALA A 417 -53.34 23.20 3.33
C ALA A 417 -54.10 22.73 4.62
N SER A 418 -53.54 23.11 5.82
CA SER A 418 -54.16 23.67 7.09
C SER A 418 -55.17 22.83 7.92
N THR A 419 -55.38 22.87 9.27
CA THR A 419 -55.11 23.76 10.45
C THR A 419 -55.59 23.00 11.74
N SER A 420 -55.07 23.12 12.98
CA SER A 420 -55.51 24.05 14.07
C SER A 420 -55.09 23.57 15.51
N LEU A 421 -54.86 24.54 16.42
CA LEU A 421 -54.60 24.52 17.89
C LEU A 421 -55.91 24.39 18.74
N PRO A 422 -55.96 24.04 20.07
CA PRO A 422 -55.56 24.95 21.20
C PRO A 422 -55.23 24.40 22.63
N GLN A 423 -54.40 25.17 23.37
CA GLN A 423 -54.37 25.60 24.82
C GLN A 423 -54.73 24.73 26.07
N ALA A 424 -53.73 24.61 26.97
CA ALA A 424 -53.57 25.10 28.37
C ALA A 424 -54.27 24.54 29.67
N LYS A 425 -53.41 24.40 30.72
CA LYS A 425 -53.52 24.73 32.18
C LYS A 425 -54.08 23.70 33.21
N ALA A 426 -53.25 23.32 34.21
CA ALA A 426 -53.33 23.72 35.65
C ALA A 426 -52.60 22.74 36.63
N SER A 427 -51.87 23.30 37.61
CA SER A 427 -51.31 22.64 38.82
C SER A 427 -52.22 22.90 40.05
N PRO A 428 -52.19 22.14 41.18
CA PRO A 428 -51.32 22.51 42.33
C PRO A 428 -50.86 21.38 43.32
N LYS A 429 -49.76 21.69 44.06
CA LYS A 429 -49.26 21.35 45.44
C LYS A 429 -50.25 20.68 46.46
N PRO A 430 -49.86 20.16 47.68
CA PRO A 430 -48.54 20.17 48.39
C PRO A 430 -48.13 18.92 49.25
N THR A 431 -46.88 18.96 49.73
CA THR A 431 -46.18 18.16 50.79
C THR A 431 -46.86 18.19 52.18
N PRO A 432 -46.57 17.26 53.14
CA PRO A 432 -45.51 17.50 54.15
C PRO A 432 -44.72 16.26 54.68
N THR A 433 -43.40 16.46 54.76
CA THR A 433 -42.34 16.12 55.75
C THR A 433 -42.60 15.21 56.99
N LEU A 434 -41.65 14.30 57.33
CA LEU A 434 -40.72 14.36 58.50
C LEU A 434 -39.94 13.06 58.84
N LYS A 435 -38.60 13.20 58.98
CA LYS A 435 -37.62 12.64 59.98
C LYS A 435 -37.50 11.11 60.16
N ALA A 436 -36.36 10.48 60.50
CA ALA A 436 -34.95 10.79 60.82
C ALA A 436 -34.18 9.43 60.71
N THR A 437 -32.85 9.32 60.59
CA THR A 437 -31.90 9.14 61.73
C THR A 437 -30.51 8.77 61.15
N LEU A 438 -29.42 9.16 61.84
CA LEU A 438 -28.01 9.06 61.43
C LEU A 438 -27.27 7.77 61.86
N SER A 439 -26.27 7.41 61.03
CA SER A 439 -24.98 6.69 61.29
C SER A 439 -24.96 5.16 61.47
N PRO A 440 -23.85 4.43 61.15
CA PRO A 440 -22.46 4.88 60.91
C PRO A 440 -21.75 4.38 59.62
N LYS A 441 -20.59 4.99 59.35
CA LYS A 441 -19.60 4.72 58.29
C LYS A 441 -19.00 3.30 58.39
N PRO A 442 -18.85 2.54 57.28
CA PRO A 442 -17.88 1.47 57.16
C PRO A 442 -16.67 1.87 56.31
N THR A 443 -15.51 1.40 56.79
CA THR A 443 -14.15 1.43 56.23
C THR A 443 -14.06 0.62 54.91
N PRO A 444 -13.12 0.95 53.98
CA PRO A 444 -13.02 0.28 52.69
C PRO A 444 -12.61 -1.20 52.80
N SER A 445 -13.23 -2.04 51.96
CA SER A 445 -12.99 -3.48 51.80
C SER A 445 -12.01 -3.72 50.61
N PRO A 446 -11.23 -4.81 50.59
CA PRO A 446 -10.06 -4.96 49.72
C PRO A 446 -10.43 -5.32 48.27
N SER A 447 -9.50 -5.02 47.36
CA SER A 447 -9.54 -5.28 45.91
C SER A 447 -9.98 -6.70 45.55
N PRO A 448 -10.72 -6.90 44.44
CA PRO A 448 -11.13 -8.22 43.98
C PRO A 448 -9.94 -9.03 43.46
N VAL A 449 -9.92 -10.31 43.81
CA VAL A 449 -8.95 -11.32 43.35
C VAL A 449 -9.39 -11.84 41.96
N PRO A 450 -8.49 -12.11 41.00
CA PRO A 450 -8.86 -12.64 39.69
C PRO A 450 -9.49 -14.04 39.77
N ASN A 451 -10.59 -14.24 39.05
CA ASN A 451 -11.28 -15.54 38.92
C ASN A 451 -10.44 -16.49 38.06
N THR A 452 -9.85 -17.54 38.63
CA THR A 452 -9.14 -18.58 37.85
C THR A 452 -10.07 -19.73 37.48
N CYS A 453 -10.19 -20.02 36.17
CA CYS A 453 -10.99 -21.13 35.68
C CYS A 453 -10.40 -22.48 36.12
N SER A 454 -11.28 -23.45 36.44
CA SER A 454 -10.90 -24.82 36.82
C SER A 454 -10.95 -25.74 35.62
N ILE A 455 -9.95 -26.61 35.42
CA ILE A 455 -9.91 -27.58 34.30
C ILE A 455 -10.94 -28.71 34.58
N PRO A 456 -12.05 -28.82 33.83
CA PRO A 456 -13.03 -29.89 34.02
C PRO A 456 -12.49 -31.21 33.50
N THR A 457 -12.71 -32.31 34.21
CA THR A 457 -12.19 -33.64 33.85
C THR A 457 -12.78 -34.25 32.56
N ASN A 458 -13.86 -33.68 32.00
CA ASN A 458 -14.58 -34.22 30.84
C ASN A 458 -15.04 -33.15 29.80
N ALA A 459 -14.49 -31.94 29.81
CA ALA A 459 -14.89 -30.90 28.85
C ALA A 459 -14.19 -31.09 27.49
N THR A 460 -14.95 -30.93 26.38
CA THR A 460 -14.43 -31.02 25.00
C THR A 460 -14.18 -29.61 24.44
N PRO A 461 -13.04 -29.34 23.79
CA PRO A 461 -12.78 -28.04 23.17
C PRO A 461 -13.71 -27.77 21.98
N THR A 462 -14.12 -26.51 21.81
CA THR A 462 -14.95 -26.08 20.66
C THR A 462 -14.14 -25.84 19.39
N TYR A 463 -12.83 -25.59 19.51
CA TYR A 463 -11.88 -25.20 18.46
C TYR A 463 -12.32 -23.96 17.66
N SER A 464 -13.15 -23.11 18.27
CA SER A 464 -13.69 -21.89 17.67
C SER A 464 -14.18 -20.97 18.78
N PRO A 465 -14.01 -19.64 18.68
CA PRO A 465 -13.49 -18.91 17.50
C PRO A 465 -11.96 -18.80 17.41
N ILE A 466 -11.22 -19.13 18.48
CA ILE A 466 -9.75 -19.05 18.51
C ILE A 466 -9.13 -20.46 18.48
N LEU A 467 -8.01 -20.62 17.79
CA LEU A 467 -7.22 -21.86 17.71
C LEU A 467 -5.77 -21.61 18.14
N ILE A 468 -5.15 -22.54 18.85
CA ILE A 468 -3.69 -22.57 19.06
C ILE A 468 -3.06 -23.19 17.82
N THR A 469 -2.24 -22.41 17.09
CA THR A 469 -1.71 -22.76 15.76
C THR A 469 -0.25 -23.13 15.76
N GLU A 470 0.57 -22.59 16.66
CA GLU A 470 2.00 -22.87 16.70
C GLU A 470 2.57 -22.75 18.12
N ILE A 471 3.55 -23.59 18.47
CA ILE A 471 4.20 -23.60 19.79
C ILE A 471 5.71 -23.83 19.64
N ALA A 472 6.52 -22.93 20.18
CA ALA A 472 7.97 -23.05 20.31
C ALA A 472 8.38 -23.54 21.70
N TRP A 473 7.92 -24.76 22.05
CA TRP A 473 8.07 -25.33 23.39
C TRP A 473 9.52 -25.57 23.83
N MET A 474 10.45 -25.63 22.88
CA MET A 474 11.89 -25.83 23.09
C MET A 474 12.66 -24.51 23.22
N GLY A 475 12.05 -23.39 22.88
CA GLY A 475 12.70 -22.09 22.68
C GLY A 475 13.40 -21.94 21.33
N THR A 476 14.05 -20.81 21.08
CA THR A 476 14.65 -20.45 19.78
C THR A 476 16.13 -20.81 19.65
N THR A 477 16.72 -20.56 18.48
CA THR A 477 18.17 -20.63 18.23
C THR A 477 18.99 -19.75 19.17
N LYS A 478 18.42 -18.64 19.63
CA LYS A 478 19.08 -17.71 20.57
C LYS A 478 19.09 -18.27 21.99
N SER A 479 17.99 -18.85 22.44
CA SER A 479 17.88 -19.34 23.82
C SER A 479 16.77 -20.37 23.99
N ALA A 480 17.01 -21.37 24.83
CA ALA A 480 15.98 -22.31 25.25
C ALA A 480 14.91 -21.69 26.17
N ALA A 481 15.16 -20.49 26.72
CA ALA A 481 14.17 -19.76 27.50
C ALA A 481 13.16 -18.98 26.63
N ASN A 482 13.46 -18.82 25.33
CA ASN A 482 12.65 -18.04 24.39
C ASN A 482 11.46 -18.86 23.87
N GLU A 483 10.61 -19.33 24.77
CA GLU A 483 9.39 -20.08 24.45
C GLU A 483 8.25 -19.14 24.04
N TRP A 484 7.42 -19.57 23.10
CA TRP A 484 6.25 -18.81 22.66
C TRP A 484 5.11 -19.70 22.14
N ILE A 485 3.90 -19.14 22.12
CA ILE A 485 2.64 -19.79 21.71
C ILE A 485 1.88 -18.84 20.77
N GLU A 486 1.31 -19.35 19.68
CA GLU A 486 0.50 -18.57 18.74
C GLU A 486 -0.98 -18.98 18.78
N LEU A 487 -1.85 -17.96 18.77
CA LEU A 487 -3.28 -18.07 18.62
C LEU A 487 -3.72 -17.50 17.27
N LYS A 488 -4.77 -18.05 16.66
CA LYS A 488 -5.41 -17.52 15.46
C LYS A 488 -6.92 -17.39 15.65
N ASN A 489 -7.50 -16.26 15.23
CA ASN A 489 -8.95 -16.11 15.12
C ASN A 489 -9.45 -16.70 13.80
N ILE A 490 -10.07 -17.86 13.86
CA ILE A 490 -10.60 -18.56 12.67
C ILE A 490 -12.05 -18.19 12.36
N SER A 491 -12.61 -17.18 13.04
CA SER A 491 -13.94 -16.64 12.78
C SER A 491 -13.89 -15.44 11.83
N ASN A 492 -15.06 -15.07 11.29
CA ASN A 492 -15.25 -13.95 10.37
C ASN A 492 -15.57 -12.62 11.09
N SER A 493 -15.35 -12.54 12.39
CA SER A 493 -15.56 -11.35 13.22
C SER A 493 -14.42 -11.16 14.19
N SER A 494 -14.13 -9.92 14.58
CA SER A 494 -13.17 -9.62 15.65
C SER A 494 -13.60 -10.25 16.98
N ILE A 495 -12.65 -10.83 17.73
CA ILE A 495 -12.90 -11.45 19.03
C ILE A 495 -12.10 -10.73 20.10
N ASN A 496 -12.81 -10.17 21.09
CA ASN A 496 -12.20 -9.61 22.29
C ASN A 496 -11.94 -10.72 23.32
N LEU A 497 -10.71 -10.81 23.82
CA LEU A 497 -10.24 -11.83 24.76
C LEU A 497 -10.33 -11.40 26.23
N SER A 498 -11.03 -10.30 26.54
CA SER A 498 -11.26 -9.87 27.91
C SER A 498 -11.91 -10.98 28.73
N GLY A 499 -11.25 -11.36 29.83
CA GLY A 499 -11.67 -12.46 30.71
C GLY A 499 -11.30 -13.88 30.23
N TRP A 500 -10.69 -14.03 29.06
CA TRP A 500 -10.15 -15.31 28.58
C TRP A 500 -8.84 -15.64 29.32
N GLY A 501 -8.35 -16.87 29.16
CA GLY A 501 -7.10 -17.27 29.81
C GLY A 501 -6.46 -18.55 29.27
N LEU A 502 -5.20 -18.74 29.63
CA LEU A 502 -4.37 -19.88 29.24
C LEU A 502 -3.86 -20.60 30.49
N LYS A 503 -3.91 -21.93 30.48
CA LYS A 503 -3.53 -22.73 31.64
C LYS A 503 -2.88 -24.07 31.27
N THR A 504 -1.82 -24.45 31.96
CA THR A 504 -1.27 -25.81 31.93
C THR A 504 -1.83 -26.67 33.06
N ALA A 505 -1.88 -27.99 32.86
CA ALA A 505 -2.44 -28.90 33.86
C ALA A 505 -1.67 -28.93 35.19
N ASP A 506 -0.36 -28.67 35.15
CA ASP A 506 0.52 -28.64 36.32
C ASP A 506 0.58 -27.25 36.98
N GLY A 507 -0.02 -26.23 36.36
CA GLY A 507 -0.04 -24.84 36.82
C GLY A 507 1.25 -24.07 36.52
N SER A 508 2.14 -24.60 35.67
CA SER A 508 3.35 -23.90 35.22
C SER A 508 3.01 -22.59 34.48
N VAL A 509 1.92 -22.57 33.72
CA VAL A 509 1.29 -21.38 33.14
C VAL A 509 -0.14 -21.31 33.66
N ASP A 510 -0.52 -20.19 34.28
CA ASP A 510 -1.90 -19.91 34.69
C ASP A 510 -2.12 -18.40 34.61
N MET A 511 -2.77 -17.95 33.53
CA MET A 511 -2.93 -16.52 33.28
C MET A 511 -4.29 -16.17 32.68
N SER A 512 -4.72 -14.95 32.94
CA SER A 512 -5.80 -14.29 32.22
C SER A 512 -5.23 -13.33 31.19
N PHE A 513 -5.89 -13.22 30.04
CA PHE A 513 -5.44 -12.32 28.99
C PHE A 513 -5.83 -10.87 29.30
N PRO A 514 -4.99 -9.88 28.90
CA PRO A 514 -5.40 -8.48 28.89
C PRO A 514 -6.57 -8.27 27.92
N SER A 515 -7.23 -7.11 27.98
CA SER A 515 -8.28 -6.77 27.01
C SER A 515 -7.65 -6.52 25.63
N ILE A 516 -7.53 -7.58 24.84
CA ILE A 516 -7.03 -7.56 23.47
C ILE A 516 -8.09 -8.07 22.50
N THR A 517 -8.16 -7.46 21.33
CA THR A 517 -9.05 -7.87 20.25
C THR A 517 -8.24 -8.47 19.11
N ILE A 518 -8.52 -9.74 18.76
CA ILE A 518 -7.95 -10.38 17.58
C ILE A 518 -8.93 -10.20 16.42
N GLN A 519 -8.51 -9.52 15.35
CA GLN A 519 -9.33 -9.32 14.14
C GLN A 519 -9.67 -10.65 13.46
N ALA A 520 -10.66 -10.66 12.57
CA ALA A 520 -10.99 -11.85 11.79
C ALA A 520 -9.77 -12.33 10.99
N ASP A 521 -9.48 -13.64 11.01
CA ASP A 521 -8.33 -14.29 10.34
C ASP A 521 -6.93 -13.83 10.81
N ALA A 522 -6.84 -13.06 11.90
CA ALA A 522 -5.58 -12.56 12.46
C ALA A 522 -4.97 -13.48 13.54
N TYR A 523 -3.68 -13.27 13.82
CA TYR A 523 -2.89 -14.01 14.80
C TYR A 523 -2.66 -13.19 16.09
N ALA A 524 -2.38 -13.87 17.20
CA ALA A 524 -1.82 -13.30 18.41
C ALA A 524 -0.65 -14.15 18.92
N LEU A 525 0.49 -13.53 19.20
CA LEU A 525 1.71 -14.15 19.68
C LEU A 525 1.86 -13.96 21.19
N LEU A 526 2.06 -15.06 21.91
CA LEU A 526 2.34 -15.09 23.33
C LEU A 526 3.82 -15.39 23.53
N GLU A 527 4.58 -14.47 24.10
CA GLU A 527 5.98 -14.70 24.45
C GLU A 527 6.19 -14.85 25.95
N ARG A 528 7.20 -15.64 26.32
CA ARG A 528 7.49 -15.95 27.71
C ARG A 528 8.37 -14.89 28.34
N THR A 529 7.96 -14.36 29.48
CA THR A 529 8.69 -13.43 30.38
C THR A 529 8.88 -12.02 29.84
N ASP A 530 9.25 -11.88 28.57
CA ASP A 530 9.52 -10.62 27.90
C ASP A 530 9.28 -10.75 26.38
N ASP A 531 9.36 -9.64 25.67
CA ASP A 531 9.17 -9.51 24.22
C ASP A 531 10.48 -9.67 23.44
N THR A 532 11.33 -10.60 23.87
CA THR A 532 12.65 -10.83 23.26
C THR A 532 12.83 -12.25 22.72
N SER A 533 11.78 -13.07 22.79
CA SER A 533 11.84 -14.46 22.34
C SER A 533 12.05 -14.55 20.83
N MET A 534 11.30 -13.75 20.06
CA MET A 534 11.44 -13.54 18.62
C MET A 534 11.84 -12.09 18.28
N PRO A 535 13.14 -11.76 18.27
CA PRO A 535 13.59 -10.39 17.99
C PRO A 535 13.13 -9.90 16.61
N GLY A 536 12.41 -8.78 16.60
CA GLY A 536 11.80 -8.19 15.41
C GLY A 536 10.32 -8.56 15.21
N ILE A 537 9.71 -9.35 16.11
CA ILE A 537 8.29 -9.70 16.06
C ILE A 537 7.68 -9.50 17.45
N LYS A 538 6.92 -8.41 17.62
CA LYS A 538 6.32 -8.03 18.89
C LYS A 538 5.28 -9.05 19.38
N ALA A 539 5.38 -9.45 20.63
CA ALA A 539 4.41 -10.23 21.38
C ALA A 539 3.15 -9.42 21.66
N ASP A 540 1.98 -10.03 21.48
CA ASP A 540 0.70 -9.42 21.84
C ASP A 540 0.37 -9.64 23.32
N ILE A 541 0.90 -10.72 23.90
CA ILE A 541 0.65 -11.13 25.28
C ILE A 541 1.96 -11.66 25.86
N ILE A 542 2.36 -11.16 27.03
CA ILE A 542 3.47 -11.75 27.79
C ILE A 542 2.90 -12.73 28.81
N TYR A 543 3.37 -13.98 28.76
CA TYR A 543 3.04 -14.99 29.76
C TYR A 543 4.24 -15.31 30.64
N THR A 544 3.97 -15.72 31.86
CA THR A 544 4.99 -16.25 32.77
C THR A 544 4.75 -17.72 33.03
N GLY A 545 5.82 -18.49 33.23
CA GLY A 545 5.74 -19.94 33.35
C GLY A 545 6.72 -20.63 32.43
N THR A 546 6.76 -21.96 32.43
CA THR A 546 7.64 -22.74 31.55
C THR A 546 6.85 -23.81 30.83
N LEU A 547 7.17 -24.08 29.58
CA LEU A 547 6.67 -25.25 28.86
C LEU A 547 7.65 -26.42 29.03
N ALA A 548 7.16 -27.58 29.51
CA ALA A 548 8.02 -28.75 29.68
C ALA A 548 8.44 -29.36 28.32
N ASN A 549 9.75 -29.54 28.08
CA ASN A 549 10.28 -30.18 26.86
C ASN A 549 9.77 -31.61 26.60
N GLU A 550 9.37 -32.34 27.64
CA GLU A 550 8.86 -33.71 27.53
C GLU A 550 7.38 -33.77 27.09
N GLY A 551 6.68 -32.62 27.09
CA GLY A 551 5.27 -32.49 26.79
C GLY A 551 4.49 -31.79 27.91
N GLU A 552 3.48 -31.02 27.51
CA GLU A 552 2.62 -30.24 28.40
C GLU A 552 1.15 -30.44 28.02
N LYS A 553 0.25 -30.36 29.00
CA LYS A 553 -1.19 -30.24 28.72
C LYS A 553 -1.61 -28.79 28.85
N LEU A 554 -2.07 -28.18 27.76
CA LEU A 554 -2.35 -26.75 27.64
C LEU A 554 -3.83 -26.53 27.31
N TYR A 555 -4.47 -25.54 27.94
CA TYR A 555 -5.89 -25.25 27.81
C TYR A 555 -6.13 -23.75 27.62
N LEU A 556 -6.94 -23.42 26.61
CA LEU A 556 -7.41 -22.06 26.32
C LEU A 556 -8.88 -21.92 26.73
N PHE A 557 -9.21 -20.92 27.54
CA PHE A 557 -10.55 -20.66 28.08
C PHE A 557 -11.13 -19.34 27.58
N ASN A 558 -12.45 -19.29 27.41
CA ASN A 558 -13.18 -18.03 27.25
C ASN A 558 -13.58 -17.40 28.59
N ALA A 559 -14.16 -16.19 28.55
CA ALA A 559 -14.63 -15.45 29.73
C ALA A 559 -15.68 -16.18 30.60
N ALA A 560 -16.37 -17.18 30.04
CA ALA A 560 -17.33 -18.02 30.76
C ALA A 560 -16.71 -19.32 31.29
N CYS A 561 -15.37 -19.45 31.28
CA CYS A 561 -14.61 -20.66 31.63
C CYS A 561 -14.92 -21.89 30.75
N GLY A 562 -15.41 -21.69 29.53
CA GLY A 562 -15.52 -22.76 28.52
C GLY A 562 -14.18 -23.01 27.82
N ILE A 563 -13.83 -24.28 27.56
CA ILE A 563 -12.61 -24.64 26.83
C ILE A 563 -12.80 -24.37 25.34
N ILE A 564 -11.97 -23.49 24.78
CA ILE A 564 -11.94 -23.16 23.37
C ILE A 564 -10.96 -24.06 22.62
N ASP A 565 -9.74 -24.23 23.12
CA ASP A 565 -8.76 -25.16 22.55
C ASP A 565 -8.00 -25.91 23.67
N ALA A 566 -7.50 -27.10 23.37
CA ALA A 566 -6.69 -27.87 24.30
C ALA A 566 -5.71 -28.81 23.61
N LEU A 567 -4.53 -28.95 24.23
CA LEU A 567 -3.55 -29.98 23.98
C LEU A 567 -3.56 -30.95 25.17
N THR A 568 -4.04 -32.17 24.96
CA THR A 568 -4.27 -33.14 26.04
C THR A 568 -3.28 -34.30 26.06
N ASN A 569 -2.33 -34.33 25.11
CA ASN A 569 -1.31 -35.37 25.03
C ASN A 569 -0.25 -35.17 26.13
N THR A 570 0.36 -36.28 26.57
CA THR A 570 1.44 -36.24 27.58
C THR A 570 2.82 -35.96 26.97
N LYS A 571 2.89 -35.81 25.65
CA LYS A 571 4.10 -35.52 24.86
C LYS A 571 3.78 -34.52 23.76
N TRP A 572 4.73 -33.65 23.40
CA TRP A 572 4.63 -32.84 22.19
C TRP A 572 4.51 -33.74 20.97
N GLN A 573 3.55 -33.43 20.10
CA GLN A 573 3.24 -34.27 18.94
C GLN A 573 4.14 -33.96 17.74
N ALA A 574 4.84 -32.83 17.79
CA ALA A 574 5.75 -32.33 16.77
C ALA A 574 6.72 -31.30 17.37
N GLY A 575 7.54 -30.69 16.52
CA GLY A 575 8.63 -29.81 16.90
C GLY A 575 9.96 -30.57 17.03
N ASN A 576 11.08 -29.86 16.91
CA ASN A 576 12.41 -30.42 17.02
C ASN A 576 13.33 -29.48 17.82
N ALA A 577 13.69 -29.91 19.03
CA ALA A 577 14.57 -29.16 19.92
C ALA A 577 15.97 -28.91 19.34
N SER A 578 16.56 -29.90 18.68
CA SER A 578 17.92 -29.81 18.15
C SER A 578 18.04 -28.82 17.00
N SER A 579 17.04 -28.78 16.11
CA SER A 579 17.01 -27.85 14.98
C SER A 579 16.17 -26.60 15.23
N ARG A 580 15.62 -26.43 16.43
CA ARG A 580 14.78 -25.30 16.84
C ARG A 580 13.57 -25.07 15.92
N LYS A 581 13.00 -26.14 15.37
CA LYS A 581 11.85 -26.08 14.46
C LYS A 581 10.56 -26.33 15.22
N THR A 582 9.69 -25.33 15.32
CA THR A 582 8.47 -25.28 16.14
C THR A 582 7.45 -26.38 15.82
N MET A 583 6.48 -26.54 16.71
CA MET A 583 5.33 -27.42 16.53
C MET A 583 4.17 -26.61 15.93
N GLU A 584 3.84 -26.85 14.66
CA GLU A 584 2.80 -26.14 13.89
C GLU A 584 1.56 -27.01 13.73
N ARG A 585 0.38 -26.39 13.61
CA ARG A 585 -0.92 -27.07 13.47
C ARG A 585 -1.55 -26.78 12.12
N ASN A 586 -2.01 -27.82 11.44
CA ASN A 586 -2.81 -27.64 10.23
C ASN A 586 -4.23 -27.20 10.63
N GLU A 587 -4.66 -26.01 10.24
CA GLU A 587 -5.93 -25.42 10.68
C GLU A 587 -7.16 -26.27 10.33
N SER A 588 -7.17 -26.90 9.14
CA SER A 588 -8.29 -27.71 8.65
C SER A 588 -8.37 -29.09 9.31
N THR A 589 -7.23 -29.77 9.41
CA THR A 589 -7.16 -31.16 9.92
C THR A 589 -6.87 -31.24 11.42
N ARG A 590 -6.41 -30.13 12.02
CA ARG A 590 -5.99 -29.98 13.42
C ARG A 590 -4.82 -30.86 13.83
N VAL A 591 -4.14 -31.45 12.85
CA VAL A 591 -2.96 -32.31 13.04
C VAL A 591 -1.73 -31.43 13.25
N TRP A 592 -0.94 -31.78 14.25
CA TRP A 592 0.35 -31.14 14.52
C TRP A 592 1.47 -31.74 13.68
N TYR A 593 2.39 -30.91 13.20
CA TYR A 593 3.57 -31.29 12.45
C TYR A 593 4.74 -30.35 12.77
N THR A 594 5.97 -30.78 12.45
CA THR A 594 7.17 -29.99 12.75
C THR A 594 7.35 -28.96 11.65
N SER A 595 7.57 -27.70 12.04
CA SER A 595 7.86 -26.61 11.11
C SER A 595 8.98 -27.00 10.15
N SER A 596 8.89 -26.52 8.91
CA SER A 596 10.00 -26.59 7.96
C SER A 596 11.04 -25.50 8.22
N ILE A 597 10.70 -24.47 9.00
CA ILE A 597 11.49 -23.27 9.25
C ILE A 597 12.09 -23.33 10.67
N THR A 598 13.37 -22.95 10.78
CA THR A 598 14.03 -22.79 12.09
C THR A 598 13.46 -21.57 12.79
N ASP A 599 13.16 -21.70 14.08
CA ASP A 599 12.43 -20.73 14.91
C ASP A 599 10.97 -20.47 14.49
N GLY A 600 10.42 -21.24 13.54
CA GLY A 600 8.99 -21.27 13.23
C GLY A 600 8.47 -20.14 12.34
N THR A 601 7.15 -19.95 12.35
CA THR A 601 6.40 -18.98 11.53
C THR A 601 5.55 -18.01 12.37
N PRO A 602 6.09 -17.38 13.44
CA PRO A 602 5.29 -16.50 14.30
C PRO A 602 4.60 -15.37 13.50
N LYS A 603 3.32 -15.16 13.81
CA LYS A 603 2.39 -14.20 13.18
C LYS A 603 2.18 -14.39 11.69
N ARG A 604 2.44 -15.59 11.17
CA ARG A 604 2.31 -15.90 9.74
C ARG A 604 1.69 -17.28 9.54
N THR A 605 1.26 -17.55 8.31
CA THR A 605 0.75 -18.86 7.95
C THR A 605 1.78 -19.95 8.22
N ASN A 606 1.36 -20.98 8.97
CA ASN A 606 2.17 -22.16 9.26
C ASN A 606 2.82 -22.74 8.01
N SER A 607 4.07 -23.17 8.15
CA SER A 607 4.86 -23.74 7.05
C SER A 607 4.27 -25.04 6.51
N THR A 608 4.69 -25.46 5.30
CA THR A 608 4.20 -26.74 4.74
C THR A 608 5.00 -27.93 5.28
N PRO A 609 4.35 -29.08 5.58
CA PRO A 609 5.06 -30.26 6.05
C PRO A 609 6.08 -30.74 4.99
N SER A 610 7.36 -30.77 5.35
CA SER A 610 8.41 -31.22 4.45
C SER A 610 8.25 -32.71 4.10
N GLN A 611 7.92 -33.01 2.84
CA GLN A 611 7.96 -34.36 2.27
C GLN A 611 9.43 -34.79 2.07
N THR A 612 10.12 -35.20 3.13
CA THR A 612 11.39 -35.92 2.96
C THR A 612 11.12 -37.41 2.77
N GLY A 613 11.21 -37.85 1.51
CA GLY A 613 11.50 -39.24 1.20
C GLY A 613 12.88 -39.61 1.76
N GLY A 614 12.90 -40.54 2.71
CA GLY A 614 14.11 -41.17 3.22
C GLY A 614 13.97 -42.68 3.15
N SER A 615 14.23 -43.25 1.97
CA SER A 615 14.59 -44.67 1.87
C SER A 615 16.09 -44.78 2.11
N SER A 616 16.47 -45.37 3.24
CA SER A 616 17.82 -45.88 3.49
C SER A 616 17.69 -47.28 4.08
N SER A 617 18.37 -48.19 3.41
CA SER A 617 18.37 -49.65 3.52
C SER A 617 18.78 -50.23 4.87
N GLY A 618 17.99 -51.22 5.28
CA GLY A 618 18.30 -52.50 5.96
C GLY A 618 19.69 -52.79 6.56
N GLY A 619 19.65 -53.32 7.79
CA GLY A 619 20.72 -54.15 8.35
C GLY A 619 20.54 -54.60 9.81
N GLY A 620 19.65 -55.59 10.08
CA GLY A 620 20.01 -56.71 10.97
C GLY A 620 19.31 -56.93 12.33
N VAL A 621 18.29 -57.80 12.29
CA VAL A 621 17.96 -58.93 13.21
C VAL A 621 17.30 -58.68 14.58
N GLY A 622 16.07 -59.23 14.74
CA GLY A 622 15.69 -59.98 15.95
C GLY A 622 14.22 -59.96 16.45
N GLY A 623 13.31 -60.71 15.82
CA GLY A 623 12.36 -61.60 16.53
C GLY A 623 10.94 -61.15 16.96
N SER A 624 9.95 -61.78 16.29
CA SER A 624 8.67 -62.39 16.78
C SER A 624 7.35 -61.59 16.97
N GLU A 625 6.40 -61.93 16.07
CA GLU A 625 4.96 -62.31 16.25
C GLU A 625 3.91 -61.21 16.56
N ALA A 626 2.64 -61.24 16.08
CA ALA A 626 1.88 -61.86 14.98
C ALA A 626 0.40 -61.37 15.06
N ASN A 627 -0.32 -61.33 13.91
CA ASN A 627 -1.80 -61.36 13.71
C ASN A 627 -2.61 -60.06 14.00
N ASP A 628 -3.68 -59.65 13.31
CA ASP A 628 -4.45 -60.18 12.16
C ASP A 628 -5.43 -59.09 11.61
N ALA A 629 -5.81 -59.24 10.34
CA ALA A 629 -7.09 -58.90 9.67
C ALA A 629 -7.62 -57.45 9.45
N ASP A 630 -7.58 -57.03 8.18
CA ASP A 630 -8.53 -56.21 7.36
C ASP A 630 -9.87 -57.01 7.13
N PRO A 631 -11.01 -56.58 6.50
CA PRO A 631 -11.15 -55.51 5.48
C PRO A 631 -12.46 -54.67 5.32
N THR A 632 -12.27 -53.44 4.81
CA THR A 632 -12.92 -52.77 3.64
C THR A 632 -14.41 -52.31 3.55
N LEU A 633 -14.54 -51.18 2.82
CA LEU A 633 -15.54 -50.72 1.81
C LEU A 633 -16.60 -49.62 2.13
N SER A 634 -16.50 -48.54 1.32
CA SER A 634 -17.48 -47.49 0.92
C SER A 634 -18.80 -48.06 0.35
N PRO A 635 -19.93 -47.32 0.13
CA PRO A 635 -20.02 -46.07 -0.68
C PRO A 635 -21.15 -45.04 -0.33
N SER A 636 -21.21 -43.93 -1.09
CA SER A 636 -22.27 -42.88 -1.22
C SER A 636 -23.44 -43.34 -2.16
N PRO A 637 -24.50 -42.57 -2.59
CA PRO A 637 -25.14 -41.29 -2.14
C PRO A 637 -26.73 -41.24 -2.19
N SER A 638 -27.32 -40.12 -1.74
CA SER A 638 -28.57 -39.38 -2.17
C SER A 638 -30.00 -40.00 -2.16
N SER A 639 -30.98 -39.31 -1.53
CA SER A 639 -32.26 -38.80 -2.13
C SER A 639 -33.28 -38.24 -1.10
N SER A 640 -34.02 -37.20 -1.50
CA SER A 640 -35.22 -36.58 -0.84
C SER A 640 -36.50 -37.07 -1.56
N PRO A 641 -37.76 -37.09 -1.00
CA PRO A 641 -38.60 -35.87 -0.78
C PRO A 641 -39.75 -35.89 0.30
N ALA A 642 -40.13 -34.68 0.75
CA ALA A 642 -41.44 -34.09 1.16
C ALA A 642 -42.62 -34.81 1.90
N ALA A 643 -43.16 -34.12 2.93
CA ALA A 643 -44.57 -33.71 3.20
C ALA A 643 -45.34 -34.14 4.50
N SER A 644 -45.66 -33.11 5.33
CA SER A 644 -46.90 -32.75 6.07
C SER A 644 -47.54 -33.59 7.21
N ALA A 645 -47.66 -33.03 8.42
CA ALA A 645 -48.91 -32.52 9.04
C ALA A 645 -48.76 -32.15 10.55
N SER A 646 -49.41 -31.07 10.98
CA SER A 646 -49.45 -30.50 12.35
C SER A 646 -50.55 -31.14 13.24
N PRO A 647 -50.50 -30.99 14.59
CA PRO A 647 -51.57 -30.22 15.25
C PRO A 647 -51.15 -29.35 16.46
N THR A 648 -52.06 -28.41 16.74
CA THR A 648 -52.09 -27.29 17.70
C THR A 648 -52.41 -27.69 19.16
N ILE A 649 -51.80 -27.03 20.17
CA ILE A 649 -52.41 -26.70 21.49
C ILE A 649 -51.88 -25.34 22.01
N SER A 650 -52.78 -24.58 22.64
CA SER A 650 -52.71 -23.21 23.19
C SER A 650 -52.93 -23.25 24.74
N PRO A 651 -53.10 -22.13 25.49
CA PRO A 651 -52.09 -21.19 26.00
C PRO A 651 -52.05 -21.13 27.56
N PHE A 652 -51.00 -20.57 28.17
CA PHE A 652 -51.00 -19.92 29.52
C PHE A 652 -49.73 -19.06 29.73
N PRO A 653 -49.72 -18.11 30.69
CA PRO A 653 -49.54 -16.68 30.43
C PRO A 653 -48.09 -16.18 30.42
N SER A 654 -47.84 -15.16 29.60
CA SER A 654 -46.63 -14.36 29.62
C SER A 654 -46.76 -13.26 30.68
N THR A 655 -45.91 -13.30 31.71
CA THR A 655 -45.59 -12.13 32.50
C THR A 655 -44.53 -11.33 31.76
N SER A 656 -44.96 -10.25 31.14
CA SER A 656 -44.07 -9.23 30.57
C SER A 656 -43.09 -8.76 31.65
N PRO A 657 -41.76 -8.85 31.45
CA PRO A 657 -40.86 -7.99 32.19
C PRO A 657 -41.16 -6.54 31.78
N SER A 658 -41.30 -5.68 32.78
CA SER A 658 -41.28 -4.23 32.60
C SER A 658 -39.97 -3.85 31.90
N PRO A 659 -39.96 -3.00 30.86
CA PRO A 659 -38.71 -2.51 30.30
C PRO A 659 -37.96 -1.76 31.41
N SER A 660 -36.70 -2.14 31.62
CA SER A 660 -35.74 -1.29 32.31
C SER A 660 -35.63 0.03 31.55
N PRO A 661 -35.45 1.18 32.22
CA PRO A 661 -35.27 2.45 31.52
C PRO A 661 -34.06 2.33 30.60
N ILE A 662 -34.29 2.57 29.31
CA ILE A 662 -33.23 2.74 28.31
C ILE A 662 -32.67 4.13 28.58
N PHE A 663 -31.39 4.19 28.95
CA PHE A 663 -30.69 5.46 29.14
C PHE A 663 -30.20 5.95 27.79
N THR A 664 -30.62 7.14 27.41
CA THR A 664 -30.05 7.89 26.27
C THR A 664 -28.92 8.75 26.82
N ALA A 665 -27.70 8.59 26.30
CA ALA A 665 -26.53 9.39 26.67
C ALA A 665 -26.57 10.70 25.87
N VAL A 666 -26.90 11.81 26.53
CA VAL A 666 -26.82 13.17 25.96
C VAL A 666 -25.86 14.00 26.80
N THR A 667 -24.86 14.56 26.17
CA THR A 667 -23.74 15.26 26.81
C THR A 667 -23.73 16.74 26.43
N ILE A 668 -23.16 17.57 27.30
CA ILE A 668 -22.88 18.99 27.02
C ILE A 668 -21.55 19.06 26.28
N THR A 669 -21.55 19.61 25.06
CA THR A 669 -20.38 19.60 24.17
C THR A 669 -19.76 20.98 23.95
N GLU A 670 -20.52 22.06 24.07
CA GLU A 670 -20.00 23.42 23.84
C GLU A 670 -20.68 24.43 24.77
N ILE A 671 -19.93 25.41 25.26
CA ILE A 671 -20.37 26.44 26.20
C ILE A 671 -19.84 27.80 25.73
N TYR A 672 -20.75 28.64 25.21
CA TYR A 672 -20.43 30.00 24.83
C TYR A 672 -20.80 30.95 25.97
N TYR A 673 -19.86 31.15 26.91
CA TYR A 673 -20.14 31.80 28.19
C TYR A 673 -19.71 33.26 28.31
N ASP A 674 -18.83 33.78 27.44
CA ASP A 674 -18.30 35.15 27.53
C ASP A 674 -18.16 35.80 26.12
N PRO A 675 -19.30 36.07 25.45
CA PRO A 675 -19.31 36.63 24.11
C PRO A 675 -18.73 38.05 24.07
N ILE A 676 -17.87 38.36 23.08
CA ILE A 676 -17.26 39.70 22.93
C ILE A 676 -18.32 40.81 23.02
N GLY A 677 -18.17 41.72 23.99
CA GLY A 677 -19.07 42.85 24.19
C GLY A 677 -19.83 42.76 25.51
N ALA A 678 -21.14 43.04 25.48
CA ALA A 678 -21.99 42.93 26.66
C ALA A 678 -22.77 41.62 26.65
N ASP A 679 -22.81 40.95 27.81
CA ASP A 679 -23.45 39.64 28.01
C ASP A 679 -24.97 39.73 28.12
N ASN A 680 -25.59 40.29 27.08
CA ASN A 680 -27.03 40.52 27.02
C ASN A 680 -27.80 39.26 26.58
N GLY A 681 -27.53 38.10 27.19
CA GLY A 681 -28.25 36.84 26.90
C GLY A 681 -27.83 36.13 25.60
N ARG A 682 -26.65 36.46 25.07
CA ARG A 682 -26.06 35.84 23.87
C ARG A 682 -25.38 34.49 24.15
N GLU A 683 -25.36 34.08 25.41
CA GLU A 683 -24.77 32.83 25.84
C GLU A 683 -25.65 31.63 25.45
N TRP A 684 -25.01 30.48 25.24
CA TRP A 684 -25.69 29.24 24.89
C TRP A 684 -24.84 28.03 25.23
N ILE A 685 -25.51 26.87 25.25
CA ILE A 685 -24.94 25.56 25.55
C ILE A 685 -25.31 24.61 24.41
N GLU A 686 -24.37 23.85 23.88
CA GLU A 686 -24.65 22.76 22.95
C GLU A 686 -24.74 21.41 23.66
N ILE A 687 -25.63 20.56 23.16
CA ILE A 687 -25.77 19.17 23.59
C ILE A 687 -25.74 18.22 22.39
N PHE A 688 -25.20 17.01 22.59
CA PHE A 688 -25.08 15.97 21.58
C PHE A 688 -25.68 14.64 22.05
N ASN A 689 -26.36 13.91 21.14
CA ASN A 689 -26.87 12.57 21.44
C ASN A 689 -25.90 11.48 20.99
N GLU A 690 -25.19 10.89 21.95
CA GLU A 690 -24.17 9.85 21.75
C GLU A 690 -24.78 8.44 21.64
N ASP A 691 -26.05 8.28 21.96
CA ASP A 691 -26.70 6.97 21.95
C ASP A 691 -27.34 6.67 20.58
N THR A 692 -27.61 5.38 20.36
CA THR A 692 -28.27 4.84 19.17
C THR A 692 -29.80 5.03 19.17
N THR A 693 -30.35 5.71 20.18
CA THR A 693 -31.79 5.97 20.33
C THR A 693 -32.10 7.46 20.42
N ASN A 694 -33.27 7.87 19.93
CA ASN A 694 -33.70 9.28 19.99
C ASN A 694 -33.91 9.76 21.43
N ALA A 695 -33.43 10.96 21.76
CA ALA A 695 -33.69 11.63 23.04
C ALA A 695 -34.91 12.55 22.94
N ASP A 696 -35.97 12.27 23.71
CA ASP A 696 -37.11 13.20 23.85
C ASP A 696 -36.79 14.28 24.90
N LEU A 697 -36.64 15.51 24.44
CA LEU A 697 -36.21 16.67 25.22
C LEU A 697 -37.37 17.45 25.88
N LEU A 698 -38.64 17.02 25.72
CA LEU A 698 -39.81 17.79 26.16
C LEU A 698 -39.88 18.14 27.66
N ASN A 699 -39.24 17.35 28.52
CA ASN A 699 -39.19 17.57 29.97
C ASN A 699 -37.79 17.89 30.50
N TRP A 700 -36.88 18.26 29.60
CA TRP A 700 -35.50 18.52 29.95
C TRP A 700 -35.34 19.91 30.55
N LYS A 701 -34.36 20.01 31.43
CA LYS A 701 -34.04 21.23 32.15
C LYS A 701 -32.54 21.40 32.20
N HIS A 702 -32.08 22.64 32.29
CA HIS A 702 -30.71 22.94 32.63
C HIS A 702 -30.62 23.81 33.89
N THR A 703 -29.42 23.95 34.43
CA THR A 703 -29.10 24.85 35.53
C THR A 703 -27.69 25.39 35.38
N GLU A 704 -27.47 26.59 35.88
CA GLU A 704 -26.20 27.19 36.25
C GLU A 704 -26.05 27.08 37.80
N LYS A 705 -24.82 27.10 38.32
CA LYS A 705 -24.35 26.72 39.67
C LYS A 705 -25.38 26.86 40.81
N GLU A 706 -25.78 25.71 41.39
CA GLU A 706 -26.80 25.59 42.46
C GLU A 706 -28.05 26.48 42.25
N GLY A 707 -28.39 26.76 41.00
CA GLY A 707 -29.51 27.58 40.57
C GLY A 707 -30.85 26.84 40.47
N THR A 708 -31.88 27.55 40.02
CA THR A 708 -33.21 26.96 39.82
C THR A 708 -33.23 26.18 38.51
N LYS A 709 -33.72 24.94 38.48
CA LYS A 709 -33.85 24.16 37.22
C LYS A 709 -34.73 24.89 36.20
N HIS A 710 -34.13 25.35 35.12
CA HIS A 710 -34.76 26.07 34.02
C HIS A 710 -35.27 25.10 32.97
N THR A 711 -36.53 25.20 32.58
CA THR A 711 -37.09 24.36 31.50
C THR A 711 -36.57 24.80 30.14
N ILE A 712 -36.38 23.83 29.25
CA ILE A 712 -35.97 24.03 27.86
C ILE A 712 -37.19 23.80 26.96
N THR A 713 -37.40 24.67 25.96
CA THR A 713 -38.51 24.53 25.00
C THR A 713 -38.04 24.73 23.55
N PRO A 714 -38.47 23.93 22.58
CA PRO A 714 -38.05 24.11 21.18
C PRO A 714 -38.42 25.48 20.61
N ALA A 715 -37.46 26.13 19.95
CA ALA A 715 -37.63 27.37 19.19
C ALA A 715 -37.47 27.14 17.68
N GLN A 716 -36.58 26.23 17.26
CA GLN A 716 -36.41 25.72 15.88
C GLN A 716 -36.15 24.20 15.94
N GLY A 717 -36.76 23.43 15.03
CA GLY A 717 -36.72 21.96 15.09
C GLY A 717 -37.84 21.34 15.94
N ASP A 718 -37.87 20.01 16.02
CA ASP A 718 -38.74 19.29 16.96
C ASP A 718 -38.03 19.06 18.31
N ALA A 719 -38.72 18.46 19.28
CA ALA A 719 -38.17 18.22 20.62
C ALA A 719 -37.45 16.86 20.72
N VAL A 720 -37.03 16.28 19.60
CA VAL A 720 -36.52 14.91 19.52
C VAL A 720 -35.14 14.93 18.90
N LEU A 721 -34.10 14.78 19.73
CA LEU A 721 -32.72 14.76 19.27
C LEU A 721 -32.37 13.35 18.79
N SER A 722 -32.12 13.16 17.49
CA SER A 722 -31.79 11.83 16.94
C SER A 722 -30.35 11.43 17.28
N PRO A 723 -29.99 10.14 17.18
CA PRO A 723 -28.61 9.68 17.31
C PRO A 723 -27.66 10.46 16.42
N GLY A 724 -26.57 10.97 17.00
CA GLY A 724 -25.55 11.72 16.25
C GLY A 724 -25.94 13.15 15.87
N GLU A 725 -27.02 13.71 16.43
CA GLU A 725 -27.43 15.10 16.19
C GLU A 725 -27.08 16.02 17.38
N TYR A 726 -26.88 17.30 17.07
CA TYR A 726 -26.62 18.39 18.03
C TYR A 726 -27.85 19.28 18.23
N ALA A 727 -27.98 19.87 19.42
CA ALA A 727 -28.94 20.92 19.71
C ALA A 727 -28.34 22.04 20.54
N ILE A 728 -28.78 23.28 20.26
CA ILE A 728 -28.34 24.47 20.97
C ILE A 728 -29.42 24.89 21.99
N ILE A 729 -29.03 25.06 23.25
CA ILE A 729 -29.84 25.67 24.30
C ILE A 729 -29.38 27.12 24.46
N ALA A 730 -30.13 28.05 23.87
CA ALA A 730 -29.82 29.49 23.93
C ALA A 730 -30.67 30.22 24.99
N TYR A 731 -30.07 31.23 25.62
CA TYR A 731 -30.76 32.10 26.56
C TYR A 731 -31.60 33.15 25.83
N ASP A 732 -31.12 33.69 24.71
CA ASP A 732 -31.91 34.42 23.72
C ASP A 732 -31.73 33.82 22.32
N THR A 733 -32.75 33.09 21.85
CA THR A 733 -32.73 32.44 20.53
C THR A 733 -32.72 33.43 19.36
N ASN A 734 -33.25 34.65 19.52
CA ASN A 734 -33.17 35.65 18.46
C ASN A 734 -31.76 36.23 18.37
N GLY A 735 -31.15 36.57 19.51
CA GLY A 735 -29.75 37.00 19.57
C GLY A 735 -28.80 35.96 18.99
N PHE A 736 -29.00 34.68 19.32
CA PHE A 736 -28.25 33.58 18.74
C PHE A 736 -28.36 33.53 17.20
N LEU A 737 -29.56 33.65 16.63
CA LEU A 737 -29.75 33.63 15.18
C LEU A 737 -29.27 34.91 14.46
N GLU A 738 -29.16 36.04 15.17
CA GLU A 738 -28.50 37.24 14.63
C GLU A 738 -26.99 37.05 14.53
N GLU A 739 -26.38 36.35 15.50
CA GLU A 739 -24.95 36.04 15.53
C GLU A 739 -24.60 34.87 14.58
N PHE A 740 -25.48 33.87 14.46
CA PHE A 740 -25.35 32.70 13.61
C PHE A 740 -26.52 32.57 12.61
N PRO A 741 -26.64 33.47 11.61
CA PRO A 741 -27.78 33.53 10.69
C PRO A 741 -27.90 32.33 9.74
N GLY A 742 -26.85 31.51 9.63
CA GLY A 742 -26.82 30.28 8.84
C GLY A 742 -27.29 29.03 9.59
N PHE A 743 -27.53 29.11 10.91
CA PHE A 743 -27.85 27.94 11.71
C PHE A 743 -29.24 27.37 11.38
N SER A 744 -29.27 26.15 10.86
CA SER A 744 -30.51 25.42 10.52
C SER A 744 -30.81 24.23 11.44
N GLY A 745 -29.98 23.99 12.46
CA GLY A 745 -30.11 22.89 13.40
C GLY A 745 -31.23 23.07 14.45
N MET A 746 -31.26 22.17 15.43
CA MET A 746 -32.21 22.23 16.54
C MET A 746 -31.83 23.35 17.52
N LEU A 747 -32.73 24.32 17.71
CA LEU A 747 -32.55 25.44 18.63
C LEU A 747 -33.61 25.39 19.72
N LEU A 748 -33.17 25.45 20.96
CA LEU A 748 -33.98 25.33 22.16
C LEU A 748 -33.84 26.61 23.00
N GLN A 749 -34.97 27.14 23.45
CA GLN A 749 -35.06 28.33 24.27
C GLN A 749 -35.03 27.97 25.77
N SER A 750 -34.10 28.58 26.51
CA SER A 750 -34.10 28.57 27.97
C SER A 750 -35.26 29.38 28.54
N SER A 751 -35.91 28.88 29.60
CA SER A 751 -36.95 29.62 30.33
C SER A 751 -36.45 30.82 31.16
N CYS A 752 -35.14 31.03 31.24
CA CYS A 752 -34.54 32.17 31.92
C CYS A 752 -33.69 33.02 30.97
N PRO A 753 -34.30 33.86 30.11
CA PRO A 753 -33.57 34.70 29.16
C PRO A 753 -32.78 35.84 29.83
N SER A 754 -32.99 36.07 31.13
CA SER A 754 -32.22 37.03 31.94
C SER A 754 -31.20 36.35 32.85
N CYS A 755 -31.07 35.03 32.78
CA CYS A 755 -29.98 34.31 33.42
C CYS A 755 -28.74 34.49 32.55
N SER A 756 -27.58 34.39 33.19
CA SER A 756 -26.31 34.38 32.49
C SER A 756 -25.41 33.30 33.08
N ILE A 757 -24.64 32.67 32.22
CA ILE A 757 -23.51 31.84 32.59
C ILE A 757 -22.41 32.78 33.09
N LYS A 758 -21.84 32.52 34.27
CA LYS A 758 -20.86 33.44 34.85
C LYS A 758 -19.50 33.35 34.15
N ASN A 759 -18.95 34.52 33.82
CA ASN A 759 -17.67 34.62 33.11
C ASN A 759 -16.49 34.09 33.95
N GLU A 760 -16.53 34.19 35.29
CA GLU A 760 -15.40 33.71 36.09
C GLU A 760 -15.42 32.20 36.36
N SER A 761 -16.59 31.62 36.67
CA SER A 761 -16.80 30.18 36.86
C SER A 761 -18.27 29.84 37.04
N ASP A 762 -18.70 28.70 36.50
CA ASP A 762 -20.05 28.19 36.63
C ASP A 762 -20.12 26.65 36.64
N THR A 763 -21.26 26.12 37.05
CA THR A 763 -21.58 24.69 36.97
C THR A 763 -22.86 24.50 36.20
N LEU A 764 -22.74 24.02 34.97
CA LEU A 764 -23.86 23.72 34.10
C LEU A 764 -24.28 22.27 34.30
N ALA A 765 -25.58 22.01 34.37
CA ALA A 765 -26.09 20.65 34.47
C ALA A 765 -27.37 20.46 33.69
N LEU A 766 -27.48 19.32 33.03
CA LEU A 766 -28.61 18.90 32.21
C LEU A 766 -29.41 17.83 32.95
N TYR A 767 -30.73 17.96 32.94
CA TYR A 767 -31.64 17.06 33.65
C TYR A 767 -32.76 16.59 32.74
N ASN A 768 -33.09 15.31 32.82
CA ASN A 768 -34.37 14.79 32.37
C ASN A 768 -35.30 14.69 33.58
N SER A 769 -36.33 15.54 33.62
CA SER A 769 -37.18 15.77 34.80
C SER A 769 -36.39 16.17 36.06
N ASP A 770 -35.95 15.20 36.85
CA ASP A 770 -35.14 15.41 38.07
C ASP A 770 -33.84 14.62 38.08
N LEU A 771 -33.67 13.68 37.15
CA LEU A 771 -32.45 12.92 36.96
C LEU A 771 -31.42 13.79 36.25
N LYS A 772 -30.24 13.95 36.86
CA LYS A 772 -29.11 14.62 36.23
C LYS A 772 -28.53 13.69 35.16
N ILE A 773 -28.52 14.15 33.92
CA ILE A 773 -28.02 13.42 32.75
C ILE A 773 -26.54 13.73 32.58
N ASP A 774 -26.20 15.02 32.59
CA ASP A 774 -24.82 15.47 32.47
C ASP A 774 -24.57 16.73 33.30
N SER A 775 -23.31 17.04 33.61
CA SER A 775 -22.92 18.30 34.23
C SER A 775 -21.45 18.62 34.02
N VAL A 776 -21.18 19.90 33.74
CA VAL A 776 -19.85 20.46 33.52
C VAL A 776 -19.63 21.59 34.52
N GLU A 777 -18.52 21.55 35.25
CA GLU A 777 -18.05 22.67 36.08
C GLU A 777 -16.83 23.26 35.40
N PHE A 778 -16.89 24.55 35.05
CA PHE A 778 -15.82 25.24 34.35
C PHE A 778 -15.48 26.57 35.05
N ASP A 779 -14.30 27.10 34.76
CA ASP A 779 -13.90 28.44 35.15
C ASP A 779 -13.14 29.17 34.03
N SER A 780 -13.00 30.48 34.18
CA SER A 780 -12.34 31.36 33.19
C SER A 780 -10.91 30.95 32.83
N SER A 781 -10.23 30.15 33.68
CA SER A 781 -8.90 29.65 33.35
C SER A 781 -8.90 28.59 32.24
N TRP A 782 -10.07 28.02 31.90
CA TRP A 782 -10.22 27.11 30.75
C TRP A 782 -10.18 27.83 29.40
N GLY A 783 -10.14 29.17 29.41
CA GLY A 783 -10.03 30.00 28.22
C GLY A 783 -11.39 30.51 27.72
N ALA A 784 -11.40 31.10 26.52
CA ALA A 784 -12.58 31.68 25.84
C ALA A 784 -13.15 32.98 26.47
N SER A 785 -12.66 33.39 27.64
CA SER A 785 -13.04 34.66 28.26
C SER A 785 -12.57 35.86 27.44
N GLU A 786 -13.47 36.79 27.17
CA GLU A 786 -13.28 38.01 26.39
C GLU A 786 -12.72 37.80 24.95
N THR A 787 -12.68 36.57 24.43
CA THR A 787 -12.08 36.27 23.11
C THR A 787 -13.09 36.04 21.99
N GLY A 788 -14.38 35.88 22.32
CA GLY A 788 -15.42 35.52 21.35
C GLY A 788 -15.35 34.08 20.88
N ASN A 789 -14.57 33.26 21.59
CA ASN A 789 -14.55 31.82 21.47
C ASN A 789 -15.59 31.22 22.44
N SER A 790 -15.96 29.97 22.21
CA SER A 790 -16.65 29.12 23.17
C SER A 790 -15.65 28.17 23.83
N LEU A 791 -16.03 27.59 24.97
CA LEU A 791 -15.41 26.36 25.45
C LEU A 791 -16.04 25.19 24.72
N GLN A 792 -15.24 24.32 24.15
CA GLN A 792 -15.69 23.15 23.42
C GLN A 792 -15.02 21.91 24.00
N ILE A 793 -15.69 20.76 23.97
CA ILE A 793 -15.09 19.49 24.36
C ILE A 793 -14.59 18.74 23.13
N THR A 794 -13.31 18.40 23.10
CA THR A 794 -12.67 17.54 22.09
C THR A 794 -11.82 16.49 22.82
N GLU A 795 -11.96 15.21 22.49
CA GLU A 795 -11.26 14.11 23.19
C GLU A 795 -11.47 14.13 24.72
N SER A 796 -12.66 14.53 25.19
CA SER A 796 -13.00 14.73 26.61
C SER A 796 -12.25 15.87 27.33
N VAL A 797 -11.53 16.72 26.60
CA VAL A 797 -10.84 17.89 27.12
C VAL A 797 -11.58 19.16 26.69
N TRP A 798 -11.85 20.05 27.64
CA TRP A 798 -12.44 21.36 27.35
C TRP A 798 -11.36 22.36 26.96
N CYS A 799 -11.53 23.02 25.81
CA CYS A 799 -10.62 24.03 25.33
C CYS A 799 -11.36 25.21 24.66
N PRO A 800 -10.72 26.38 24.49
CA PRO A 800 -11.34 27.52 23.86
C PRO A 800 -11.21 27.48 22.33
N GLY A 801 -12.30 27.61 21.60
CA GLY A 801 -12.33 27.55 20.13
C GLY A 801 -13.34 28.50 19.49
N ALA A 802 -13.20 28.78 18.20
CA ALA A 802 -14.21 29.58 17.49
C ALA A 802 -15.55 28.83 17.50
N PRO A 803 -16.69 29.46 17.84
CA PRO A 803 -17.90 28.71 18.13
C PRO A 803 -18.41 27.85 16.97
N THR A 804 -18.83 26.62 17.25
CA THR A 804 -19.21 25.58 16.27
C THR A 804 -20.66 25.10 16.41
N PRO A 805 -21.67 25.99 16.50
CA PRO A 805 -23.01 25.55 16.82
C PRO A 805 -23.60 24.61 15.77
N GLY A 806 -23.94 23.39 16.19
CA GLY A 806 -24.52 22.33 15.38
C GLY A 806 -23.52 21.53 14.56
N GLU A 807 -22.22 21.75 14.75
CA GLU A 807 -21.12 21.13 14.01
C GLU A 807 -20.13 20.48 15.01
N ILE A 808 -19.16 19.72 14.51
CA ILE A 808 -18.15 19.07 15.37
C ILE A 808 -17.20 20.14 15.97
N ASN A 809 -16.94 20.07 17.28
CA ASN A 809 -15.99 20.92 18.02
C ASN A 809 -14.52 20.78 17.56
N ILE A 810 -13.73 21.86 17.60
CA ILE A 810 -12.36 21.92 17.01
C ILE A 810 -11.31 22.74 17.82
N CYS A 811 -11.44 22.91 19.15
CA CYS A 811 -10.55 23.77 19.97
C CYS A 811 -9.17 23.18 20.37
N GLY A 812 -8.23 24.03 20.89
CA GLY A 812 -6.96 23.60 21.55
C GLY A 812 -5.83 24.67 21.62
N PRO A 813 -4.96 24.71 22.68
CA PRO A 813 -3.76 25.58 22.76
C PRO A 813 -2.62 25.11 21.83
N PRO A 814 -1.66 26.01 21.47
CA PRO A 814 -0.51 25.63 20.64
C PRO A 814 0.45 24.75 21.46
N GLU A 815 0.31 23.45 21.22
CA GLU A 815 1.13 22.28 21.59
C GLU A 815 1.66 22.19 23.04
N GLU A 816 0.98 21.37 23.84
CA GLU A 816 1.54 20.34 24.74
C GLU A 816 0.39 19.39 25.14
N VAL A 817 0.16 18.29 24.41
CA VAL A 817 -0.72 17.17 24.84
C VAL A 817 -0.15 15.84 24.33
N GLY A 818 0.27 14.99 25.27
CA GLY A 818 0.53 13.58 25.03
C GLY A 818 -0.76 12.76 25.01
N GLU A 819 -0.79 11.78 24.09
CA GLU A 819 -1.44 10.46 24.16
C GLU A 819 -2.83 10.38 24.86
N ASP A 820 -3.94 10.27 24.12
CA ASP A 820 -4.51 8.95 23.75
C ASP A 820 -5.73 8.99 22.77
N GLU A 821 -5.62 8.17 21.71
CA GLU A 821 -6.66 7.43 20.97
C GLU A 821 -7.91 8.11 20.33
N THR A 822 -7.73 8.67 19.12
CA THR A 822 -8.55 8.21 17.98
C THR A 822 -7.89 6.97 17.37
N THR A 823 -8.33 5.78 17.80
CA THR A 823 -7.90 4.50 17.22
C THR A 823 -8.45 4.34 15.82
N ASP A 824 -7.65 4.74 14.82
CA ASP A 824 -7.29 3.81 13.76
C ASP A 824 -6.03 4.30 13.01
N THR A 825 -4.88 4.38 13.69
CA THR A 825 -3.61 4.53 12.95
C THR A 825 -3.23 3.16 12.41
N SER A 826 -3.66 2.87 11.20
CA SER A 826 -3.15 1.71 10.49
C SER A 826 -1.63 1.84 10.33
N THR A 827 -0.92 0.73 10.38
CA THR A 827 0.56 0.73 10.47
C THR A 827 1.17 1.20 9.15
N LEU A 828 2.11 2.14 9.24
CA LEU A 828 3.04 2.48 8.17
C LEU A 828 4.32 1.64 8.35
N THR A 829 4.70 0.90 7.32
CA THR A 829 5.97 0.16 7.24
C THR A 829 7.07 1.08 6.74
N LEU A 830 8.24 1.02 7.37
CA LEU A 830 9.43 1.75 6.96
C LEU A 830 10.53 0.76 6.55
N GLU A 831 11.17 1.03 5.43
CA GLU A 831 12.33 0.28 4.93
C GLU A 831 13.52 1.21 4.72
N TYR A 832 14.70 0.84 5.22
CA TYR A 832 15.95 1.58 5.05
C TYR A 832 16.82 1.02 3.93
N LEU A 833 17.07 1.85 2.93
CA LEU A 833 17.95 1.57 1.79
C LEU A 833 19.30 2.22 2.05
N ALA A 834 20.22 1.44 2.62
CA ALA A 834 21.52 1.92 3.09
C ALA A 834 22.54 2.15 1.96
N SER A 835 22.43 1.42 0.84
CA SER A 835 23.44 1.41 -0.21
C SER A 835 22.92 1.07 -1.60
N LEU A 836 23.79 1.24 -2.61
CA LEU A 836 23.59 0.81 -4.00
C LEU A 836 23.18 -0.66 -4.18
N GLN A 837 23.58 -1.56 -3.26
CA GLN A 837 23.33 -3.00 -3.36
C GLN A 837 21.92 -3.37 -2.90
N ASP A 838 21.32 -2.51 -2.07
CA ASP A 838 19.93 -2.64 -1.59
C ASP A 838 18.94 -2.11 -2.64
N THR A 839 19.45 -1.51 -3.72
CA THR A 839 18.67 -0.98 -4.85
C THR A 839 18.64 -2.00 -5.99
N PRO A 840 17.46 -2.33 -6.57
CA PRO A 840 17.32 -3.27 -7.68
C PRO A 840 18.29 -2.97 -8.84
N GLU A 841 18.81 -4.03 -9.48
CA GLU A 841 19.86 -3.94 -10.49
C GLU A 841 19.51 -3.11 -11.72
N GLU A 842 18.22 -2.99 -12.00
CA GLU A 842 17.65 -2.31 -13.15
C GLU A 842 17.49 -0.79 -12.94
N GLU A 843 17.67 -0.30 -11.70
CA GLU A 843 17.68 1.14 -11.35
C GLU A 843 19.11 1.74 -11.34
N ARG A 844 20.14 0.92 -11.59
CA ARG A 844 21.56 1.29 -11.43
C ARG A 844 22.19 1.95 -12.67
N ASP A 845 21.58 3.02 -13.20
CA ASP A 845 22.20 3.83 -14.27
C ASP A 845 22.60 5.24 -13.78
N MET A 846 23.91 5.54 -13.85
CA MET A 846 24.60 6.85 -13.70
C MET A 846 24.09 7.90 -12.68
N GLN A 847 23.39 7.52 -11.61
CA GLN A 847 22.89 8.45 -10.59
C GLN A 847 23.69 8.38 -9.28
N ARG A 848 23.74 9.51 -8.56
CA ARG A 848 24.18 9.59 -7.16
C ARG A 848 23.04 9.06 -6.29
N PHE A 849 23.31 8.08 -5.45
CA PHE A 849 22.34 7.54 -4.49
C PHE A 849 22.60 8.18 -3.14
N ALA A 850 21.59 8.81 -2.54
CA ALA A 850 21.61 9.11 -1.12
C ALA A 850 20.94 7.95 -0.37
N PRO A 851 21.31 7.68 0.90
CA PRO A 851 20.54 6.79 1.74
C PRO A 851 19.08 7.22 1.73
N ALA A 852 18.17 6.27 1.72
CA ALA A 852 16.76 6.56 1.58
C ALA A 852 15.92 5.71 2.51
N LEU A 853 14.75 6.23 2.81
CA LEU A 853 13.71 5.51 3.51
C LEU A 853 12.50 5.39 2.58
N VAL A 854 11.83 4.25 2.67
CA VAL A 854 10.56 4.00 1.99
C VAL A 854 9.50 3.80 3.06
N ALA A 855 8.55 4.71 3.12
CA ALA A 855 7.35 4.60 3.94
C ALA A 855 6.23 4.00 3.10
N SER A 856 5.59 2.92 3.53
CA SER A 856 4.41 2.35 2.88
C SER A 856 3.31 2.06 3.89
N TRP A 857 2.05 2.22 3.52
CA TRP A 857 0.89 2.03 4.38
C TRP A 857 -0.24 1.37 3.57
N GLN A 858 -1.37 1.04 4.18
CA GLN A 858 -2.50 0.45 3.47
C GLN A 858 -3.71 1.37 3.61
N GLY A 859 -3.76 2.42 2.78
CA GLY A 859 -4.82 3.42 2.84
C GLY A 859 -5.38 3.80 1.49
N GLU A 860 -6.71 3.74 1.36
CA GLU A 860 -7.43 4.19 0.17
C GLU A 860 -7.81 5.67 0.29
N LEU A 861 -7.22 6.53 -0.55
CA LEU A 861 -7.59 7.95 -0.64
C LEU A 861 -8.96 8.11 -1.30
N GLN A 862 -9.79 8.98 -0.75
CA GLN A 862 -11.03 9.44 -1.36
C GLN A 862 -10.77 10.51 -2.45
N GLU A 863 -11.80 10.89 -3.19
CA GLU A 863 -11.70 11.87 -4.28
C GLU A 863 -11.28 13.26 -3.73
N ASN A 864 -10.11 13.76 -4.17
CA ASN A 864 -9.43 14.99 -3.72
C ASN A 864 -8.63 14.89 -2.40
N GLU A 865 -8.38 13.70 -1.87
CA GLU A 865 -7.47 13.50 -0.72
C GLU A 865 -6.02 13.29 -1.16
N HIS A 866 -5.02 13.82 -0.46
CA HIS A 866 -3.60 13.48 -0.62
C HIS A 866 -3.00 13.20 0.74
N TYR A 867 -2.07 12.26 0.85
CA TYR A 867 -1.31 12.12 2.09
C TYR A 867 -0.34 13.29 2.24
N LEU A 868 -0.34 13.93 3.40
CA LEU A 868 0.74 14.76 3.90
C LEU A 868 1.72 13.87 4.65
N ILE A 869 2.99 13.87 4.24
CA ILE A 869 4.02 13.05 4.84
C ILE A 869 4.90 13.96 5.67
N GLU A 870 5.03 13.63 6.94
CA GLU A 870 5.75 14.40 7.94
C GLU A 870 6.76 13.51 8.65
N ASP A 871 7.95 14.05 8.86
CA ASP A 871 8.87 13.56 9.88
C ASP A 871 8.43 14.16 11.21
N VAL A 872 7.86 13.30 12.04
CA VAL A 872 7.35 13.60 13.38
C VAL A 872 8.29 13.06 14.47
N SER A 873 9.57 12.84 14.13
CA SER A 873 10.60 12.49 15.12
C SER A 873 10.74 13.54 16.24
N ASP A 874 10.51 14.81 15.91
CA ASP A 874 10.31 15.89 16.88
C ASP A 874 8.81 16.23 16.87
N PRO A 875 8.02 15.74 17.85
CA PRO A 875 6.57 15.92 17.85
C PRO A 875 6.16 17.39 18.03
N ASP A 876 7.04 18.23 18.60
CA ASP A 876 6.81 19.67 18.79
C ASP A 876 7.16 20.50 17.54
N ASN A 877 7.85 19.89 16.57
CA ASN A 877 8.19 20.52 15.29
C ASN A 877 8.13 19.52 14.14
N PRO A 878 6.92 19.03 13.78
CA PRO A 878 6.76 18.12 12.66
C PRO A 878 7.25 18.77 11.35
N VAL A 879 8.18 18.11 10.67
CA VAL A 879 8.76 18.59 9.42
C VAL A 879 8.03 17.98 8.24
N LYS A 880 7.40 18.81 7.41
CA LYS A 880 6.80 18.35 6.16
C LYS A 880 7.86 17.81 5.21
N MET A 881 7.80 16.51 4.95
CA MET A 881 8.70 15.79 4.02
C MET A 881 8.15 15.82 2.60
N GLY A 882 6.83 15.81 2.44
CA GLY A 882 6.19 15.86 1.13
C GLY A 882 4.70 15.57 1.14
N THR A 883 4.17 15.26 -0.03
CA THR A 883 2.80 14.78 -0.19
C THR A 883 2.79 13.58 -1.14
N ALA A 884 1.94 12.58 -0.85
CA ALA A 884 1.80 11.39 -1.67
C ALA A 884 0.33 11.16 -2.01
N ASP A 885 0.04 10.84 -3.26
CA ASP A 885 -1.33 10.54 -3.71
C ASP A 885 -1.63 9.03 -3.69
N VAL A 886 -0.88 8.32 -2.84
CA VAL A 886 -0.77 6.86 -2.75
C VAL A 886 -0.33 6.40 -1.39
N ASP A 887 -0.31 5.09 -1.22
CA ASP A 887 0.00 4.38 0.00
C ASP A 887 1.52 4.13 0.21
N TYR A 888 2.42 4.81 -0.50
CA TYR A 888 3.84 4.88 -0.12
C TYR A 888 4.53 6.20 -0.48
N TYR A 889 5.64 6.52 0.18
CA TYR A 889 6.53 7.64 -0.11
C TYR A 889 8.01 7.30 0.11
N ARG A 890 8.88 7.59 -0.87
CA ARG A 890 10.34 7.43 -0.76
C ARG A 890 11.01 8.77 -0.50
N PHE A 891 11.82 8.85 0.53
CA PHE A 891 12.52 10.07 0.93
C PHE A 891 14.03 9.82 0.98
N GLN A 892 14.79 10.76 0.41
CA GLN A 892 16.24 10.79 0.60
C GLN A 892 16.52 11.34 1.99
N ILE A 893 17.32 10.62 2.76
CA ILE A 893 17.76 11.07 4.08
C ILE A 893 19.24 11.44 4.05
N SER A 894 19.59 12.40 4.90
CA SER A 894 20.97 12.84 5.07
C SER A 894 21.43 12.81 6.52
N GLU A 895 20.60 12.31 7.43
CA GLU A 895 20.95 12.11 8.85
C GLU A 895 20.81 10.63 9.20
N VAL A 896 21.81 10.08 9.89
CA VAL A 896 21.90 8.71 10.41
C VAL A 896 22.13 8.77 11.92
N GLY A 897 22.01 7.65 12.65
CA GLY A 897 22.18 7.65 14.11
C GLY A 897 20.98 8.23 14.87
N ARG A 898 19.82 8.30 14.22
CA ARG A 898 18.56 8.78 14.81
C ARG A 898 17.39 7.89 14.39
N THR A 899 16.33 7.93 15.19
CA THR A 899 15.04 7.36 14.86
C THR A 899 14.27 8.33 13.97
N TYR A 900 13.77 7.86 12.83
CA TYR A 900 12.78 8.58 12.03
C TYR A 900 11.40 8.09 12.40
N ALA A 901 10.52 8.99 12.86
CA ALA A 901 9.10 8.70 13.02
C ALA A 901 8.36 9.40 11.90
N ILE A 902 7.71 8.65 11.02
CA ILE A 902 7.02 9.18 9.84
C ILE A 902 5.52 9.06 10.04
N ARG A 903 4.81 10.16 9.75
CA ARG A 903 3.36 10.20 9.68
C ARG A 903 2.94 10.47 8.23
N ALA A 904 2.03 9.67 7.70
CA ALA A 904 1.32 9.94 6.45
C ALA A 904 -0.16 10.19 6.74
N THR A 905 -0.65 11.40 6.54
CA THR A 905 -2.00 11.83 6.90
C THR A 905 -2.83 12.14 5.66
N ALA A 906 -3.92 11.43 5.39
CA ALA A 906 -4.80 11.78 4.28
C ALA A 906 -5.40 13.18 4.52
N LEU A 907 -5.37 14.08 3.53
CA LEU A 907 -5.87 15.44 3.63
C LEU A 907 -6.73 15.80 2.41
N THR A 908 -7.89 16.41 2.60
CA THR A 908 -8.59 17.20 1.56
C THR A 908 -8.34 18.70 1.73
N ALA A 909 -8.92 19.52 0.85
CA ALA A 909 -8.95 20.98 1.01
C ALA A 909 -9.67 21.46 2.29
N THR A 910 -10.41 20.59 2.98
CA THR A 910 -11.31 20.96 4.09
C THR A 910 -11.33 19.96 5.27
N THR A 911 -10.70 18.79 5.17
CA THR A 911 -10.72 17.74 6.19
C THR A 911 -9.37 17.03 6.32
N VAL A 912 -9.05 16.62 7.56
CA VAL A 912 -7.95 15.71 7.89
C VAL A 912 -8.54 14.30 8.02
N GLY A 913 -8.03 13.36 7.23
CA GLY A 913 -8.42 11.95 7.19
C GLY A 913 -7.48 11.05 7.99
N VAL A 914 -7.49 9.75 7.67
CA VAL A 914 -6.72 8.71 8.40
C VAL A 914 -5.23 9.01 8.36
N SER A 915 -4.58 8.86 9.52
CA SER A 915 -3.13 9.01 9.68
C SER A 915 -2.48 7.66 9.90
N TYR A 916 -1.43 7.38 9.12
CA TYR A 916 -0.58 6.22 9.25
C TYR A 916 0.72 6.65 9.89
N LYS A 917 1.21 5.89 10.86
CA LYS A 917 2.47 6.19 11.55
C LYS A 917 3.36 4.95 11.59
N GLY A 918 4.65 5.19 11.51
CA GLY A 918 5.68 4.19 11.68
C GLY A 918 7.00 4.85 12.05
N ASP A 919 7.85 4.14 12.75
CA ASP A 919 9.18 4.59 13.11
C ASP A 919 10.25 3.57 12.71
N ILE A 920 11.47 4.06 12.45
CA ILE A 920 12.63 3.23 12.10
C ILE A 920 13.90 3.85 12.66
N ASP A 921 14.69 3.01 13.32
CA ASP A 921 16.02 3.37 13.78
C ASP A 921 17.03 3.27 12.63
N ILE A 922 17.58 4.42 12.23
CA ILE A 922 18.65 4.45 11.23
C ILE A 922 20.00 4.38 11.95
N PRO A 923 20.77 3.29 11.79
CA PRO A 923 22.03 3.15 12.49
C PRO A 923 23.03 4.20 12.00
N ALA A 924 23.79 4.76 12.94
CA ALA A 924 24.98 5.53 12.60
C ALA A 924 25.99 4.65 11.85
N TYR A 925 26.80 5.26 10.98
CA TYR A 925 27.86 4.54 10.28
C TYR A 925 28.98 4.07 11.23
N VAL A 926 29.12 4.73 12.38
CA VAL A 926 29.98 4.30 13.47
C VAL A 926 29.11 3.77 14.60
N SER A 927 29.51 2.67 15.23
CA SER A 927 28.76 2.10 16.33
C SER A 927 29.00 2.83 17.65
N ASN A 928 30.16 3.50 17.79
CA ASN A 928 30.45 4.37 18.91
C ASN A 928 31.63 5.32 18.61
N ILE A 929 31.75 6.39 19.40
CA ILE A 929 32.91 7.27 19.44
C ILE A 929 33.34 7.42 20.89
N LEU A 930 34.53 6.90 21.22
CA LEU A 930 35.08 6.97 22.56
C LEU A 930 36.19 8.01 22.64
N PHE A 931 36.25 8.72 23.76
CA PHE A 931 37.32 9.66 24.08
C PHE A 931 38.32 9.03 25.03
N THR A 932 39.59 9.39 24.89
CA THR A 932 40.62 9.03 25.87
C THR A 932 41.35 10.27 26.38
N SER A 933 42.00 10.12 27.55
CA SER A 933 42.90 11.03 28.29
C SER A 933 42.86 12.54 27.94
N GLN A 934 42.53 13.37 28.95
CA GLN A 934 42.61 14.83 28.85
C GLN A 934 44.02 15.39 28.51
N GLU A 935 45.09 14.64 28.80
CA GLU A 935 46.45 15.12 28.52
C GLU A 935 46.83 15.02 27.04
N SER A 936 46.29 14.01 26.35
CA SER A 936 46.50 13.70 24.94
C SER A 936 45.17 13.18 24.37
N PRO A 937 44.21 14.06 24.09
CA PRO A 937 42.87 13.64 23.73
C PRO A 937 42.90 12.86 22.42
N THR A 938 42.47 11.60 22.46
CA THR A 938 42.28 10.78 21.27
C THR A 938 40.81 10.42 21.11
N VAL A 939 40.42 10.19 19.87
CA VAL A 939 39.11 9.64 19.52
C VAL A 939 39.32 8.23 18.99
N GLU A 940 38.57 7.28 19.54
CA GLU A 940 38.42 5.94 18.99
C GLU A 940 37.05 5.85 18.29
N LEU A 941 37.08 5.76 16.96
CA LEU A 941 35.92 5.46 16.13
C LEU A 941 35.69 3.95 16.14
N GLN A 942 34.56 3.48 16.64
CA GLN A 942 34.17 2.07 16.58
C GLN A 942 33.19 1.82 15.43
N TYR A 943 33.33 0.69 14.76
CA TYR A 943 32.46 0.30 13.64
C TYR A 943 32.38 -1.23 13.54
N ASP A 944 31.28 -1.70 12.95
CA ASP A 944 31.01 -3.15 12.85
C ASP A 944 31.78 -3.81 11.70
N ALA A 945 31.91 -3.11 10.57
CA ALA A 945 32.63 -3.57 9.40
C ALA A 945 33.25 -2.42 8.62
N TYR A 946 34.41 -2.66 8.01
CA TYR A 946 35.08 -1.70 7.12
C TYR A 946 34.90 -2.10 5.65
N PRO A 947 34.57 -1.16 4.73
CA PRO A 947 34.29 0.26 4.98
C PRO A 947 32.92 0.47 5.63
N PHE A 948 32.83 1.39 6.57
CA PHE A 948 31.60 1.65 7.34
C PHE A 948 30.72 2.78 6.76
N ILE A 949 31.23 3.53 5.78
CA ILE A 949 30.45 4.49 4.99
C ILE A 949 30.11 3.79 3.66
N PRO A 950 28.84 3.72 3.24
CA PRO A 950 28.42 3.02 2.03
C PRO A 950 28.92 3.70 0.76
N ASP A 951 28.93 2.95 -0.35
CA ASP A 951 29.16 3.49 -1.68
C ASP A 951 27.87 4.04 -2.27
N LEU A 952 27.95 5.25 -2.81
CA LEU A 952 26.79 6.03 -3.28
C LEU A 952 26.80 6.27 -4.81
N TYR A 953 27.78 5.74 -5.54
CA TYR A 953 27.94 5.93 -6.99
C TYR A 953 28.23 4.62 -7.73
N THR A 954 27.53 4.39 -8.83
CA THR A 954 27.67 3.17 -9.67
C THR A 954 28.95 3.15 -10.51
N GLN A 955 29.56 4.31 -10.77
CA GLN A 955 30.76 4.44 -11.60
C GLN A 955 31.96 4.98 -10.81
N ASN A 956 32.58 4.17 -9.96
CA ASN A 956 33.93 4.48 -9.48
C ASN A 956 34.97 4.14 -10.57
N THR A 957 35.25 5.12 -11.44
CA THR A 957 36.30 5.05 -12.46
C THR A 957 37.69 5.10 -11.82
N GLY A 958 38.20 3.96 -11.37
CA GLY A 958 39.63 3.64 -11.37
C GLY A 958 40.61 4.49 -10.52
N SER A 959 40.17 5.45 -9.70
CA SER A 959 41.07 6.21 -8.81
C SER A 959 40.54 6.41 -7.38
N GLY A 960 40.23 5.33 -6.68
CA GLY A 960 40.11 5.32 -5.22
C GLY A 960 38.87 6.02 -4.62
N SER A 961 38.10 5.19 -3.94
CA SER A 961 37.07 5.45 -2.92
C SER A 961 37.28 6.51 -1.84
N ALA A 962 37.64 7.76 -2.12
CA ALA A 962 37.92 8.67 -0.99
C ALA A 962 36.65 8.96 -0.18
N LYS A 963 36.67 8.62 1.11
CA LYS A 963 35.59 8.89 2.07
C LYS A 963 36.13 9.82 3.15
N LEU A 964 35.35 10.81 3.57
CA LEU A 964 35.75 11.79 4.58
C LEU A 964 34.89 11.64 5.83
N VAL A 965 35.51 11.76 7.00
CA VAL A 965 34.83 11.91 8.29
C VAL A 965 35.26 13.25 8.89
N ILE A 966 34.28 14.10 9.17
CA ILE A 966 34.48 15.46 9.69
C ILE A 966 33.84 15.51 11.08
N PHE A 967 34.59 15.99 12.06
CA PHE A 967 34.15 16.06 13.45
C PHE A 967 33.78 17.48 13.81
N PHE A 968 32.80 17.65 14.70
CA PHE A 968 32.39 18.93 15.23
C PHE A 968 32.30 18.85 16.74
N LEU A 969 32.83 19.84 17.45
CA LEU A 969 32.86 19.87 18.91
C LEU A 969 31.74 20.77 19.43
N ASN A 970 30.88 20.23 20.28
CA ASN A 970 29.79 20.94 20.97
C ASN A 970 28.82 21.69 20.03
N SER A 971 28.69 21.21 18.80
CA SER A 971 27.76 21.75 17.83
C SER A 971 27.18 20.63 16.99
N ASP A 972 26.05 20.89 16.36
CA ASP A 972 25.53 20.03 15.31
C ASP A 972 26.45 20.12 14.07
N PRO A 973 26.44 19.10 13.18
CA PRO A 973 27.31 19.08 12.03
C PRO A 973 26.97 20.19 11.02
N ALA A 974 27.91 21.12 10.80
CA ALA A 974 27.78 22.09 9.71
C ALA A 974 28.11 21.42 8.36
N THR A 975 27.26 21.59 7.35
CA THR A 975 27.37 20.84 6.09
C THR A 975 27.25 21.69 4.83
N MET A 976 27.67 21.08 3.72
CA MET A 976 27.43 21.52 2.36
C MET A 976 26.95 20.31 1.53
N SER A 977 26.06 20.52 0.57
CA SER A 977 25.59 19.43 -0.30
C SER A 977 26.73 18.78 -1.10
N SER A 978 27.72 19.59 -1.49
CA SER A 978 28.96 19.20 -2.14
C SER A 978 30.00 20.31 -2.08
N PHE A 979 31.27 19.96 -2.30
CA PHE A 979 32.36 20.93 -2.46
C PHE A 979 33.46 20.39 -3.39
N HIS A 980 34.16 21.29 -4.07
CA HIS A 980 35.25 20.94 -4.97
C HIS A 980 36.61 21.25 -4.32
N VAL A 981 37.59 20.39 -4.59
CA VAL A 981 38.96 20.52 -4.12
C VAL A 981 39.87 20.48 -5.34
N GLY A 982 40.31 21.66 -5.77
CA GLY A 982 41.23 21.78 -6.90
C GLY A 982 42.59 21.14 -6.61
N GLY A 983 43.27 20.72 -7.67
CA GLY A 983 44.58 20.06 -7.55
C GLY A 983 45.59 20.88 -6.75
N GLY A 984 46.00 20.37 -5.57
CA GLY A 984 46.97 21.00 -4.69
C GLY A 984 46.41 22.05 -3.71
N GLN A 985 45.08 22.23 -3.67
CA GLN A 985 44.42 23.06 -2.66
C GLN A 985 44.23 22.30 -1.34
N ALA A 986 43.98 23.05 -0.25
CA ALA A 986 43.58 22.48 1.02
C ALA A 986 42.17 21.88 0.93
N LEU A 987 41.86 20.88 1.76
CA LEU A 987 40.59 20.15 1.72
C LEU A 987 39.39 21.05 2.06
N ASP A 988 39.62 22.06 2.89
CA ASP A 988 38.64 23.05 3.37
C ASP A 988 38.61 24.35 2.55
N ALA A 989 39.28 24.40 1.40
CA ALA A 989 39.43 25.63 0.62
C ALA A 989 38.10 26.21 0.12
N GLU A 990 37.11 25.36 -0.14
CA GLU A 990 35.77 25.75 -0.60
C GLU A 990 34.69 25.53 0.47
N TRP A 991 35.07 25.20 1.72
CA TRP A 991 34.09 25.03 2.79
C TRP A 991 33.40 26.36 3.12
N SER A 992 32.12 26.26 3.50
CA SER A 992 31.38 27.40 4.03
C SER A 992 32.09 27.95 5.27
N GLU A 993 31.88 29.24 5.57
CA GLU A 993 32.49 29.86 6.75
C GLU A 993 32.11 29.12 8.03
N ASP A 994 30.85 28.70 8.15
CA ASP A 994 30.34 27.97 9.29
C ASP A 994 31.00 26.59 9.43
N MET A 995 31.06 25.81 8.35
CA MET A 995 31.69 24.48 8.36
C MET A 995 33.19 24.55 8.69
N ARG A 996 33.89 25.55 8.16
CA ARG A 996 35.31 25.77 8.46
C ARG A 996 35.55 26.27 9.89
N ALA A 997 34.61 27.02 10.47
CA ALA A 997 34.72 27.55 11.82
C ALA A 997 34.41 26.49 12.89
N SER A 998 33.51 25.54 12.60
CA SER A 998 33.05 24.52 13.56
C SER A 998 33.71 23.15 13.41
N ALA A 999 34.27 22.83 12.24
CA ALA A 999 34.97 21.57 12.04
C ALA A 999 36.22 21.48 12.93
N LEU A 1000 36.36 20.34 13.61
CA LEU A 1000 37.47 20.01 14.46
C LEU A 1000 38.56 19.28 13.66
N PRO A 1001 39.75 19.87 13.48
CA PRO A 1001 40.87 19.20 12.83
C PRO A 1001 41.38 17.99 13.60
N VAL A 1002 41.76 16.97 12.84
CA VAL A 1002 42.27 15.70 13.37
C VAL A 1002 43.69 15.45 12.93
N SER A 1003 44.44 14.72 13.75
CA SER A 1003 45.81 14.31 13.51
C SER A 1003 45.87 12.80 13.38
N TYR A 1004 46.36 12.32 12.24
CA TYR A 1004 46.48 10.89 11.96
C TYR A 1004 47.69 10.59 11.09
N ARG A 1005 48.10 9.32 11.07
CA ARG A 1005 49.21 8.87 10.24
C ARG A 1005 48.71 8.57 8.83
N LYS A 1006 49.28 9.23 7.82
CA LYS A 1006 48.89 9.02 6.42
C LYS A 1006 49.72 7.96 5.73
N CYS A 1007 49.30 7.59 4.53
CA CYS A 1007 49.87 6.53 3.69
C CYS A 1007 51.40 6.48 3.55
N ASN A 1008 52.09 7.62 3.55
CA ASN A 1008 53.56 7.67 3.53
C ASN A 1008 54.21 7.57 4.93
N ASN A 1009 53.46 7.10 5.92
CA ASN A 1009 53.82 6.92 7.32
C ASN A 1009 54.22 8.21 8.05
N LYS A 1010 53.87 9.40 7.51
CA LYS A 1010 54.04 10.69 8.19
C LYS A 1010 52.77 11.07 8.96
N GLN A 1011 52.94 11.76 10.09
CA GLN A 1011 51.80 12.42 10.76
C GLN A 1011 51.29 13.56 9.88
N THR A 1012 49.98 13.73 9.83
CA THR A 1012 49.33 14.84 9.13
C THR A 1012 48.22 15.39 10.00
N THR A 1013 48.05 16.70 9.96
CA THR A 1013 46.87 17.39 10.51
C THR A 1013 45.99 17.78 9.33
N ALA A 1014 44.70 17.48 9.41
CA ALA A 1014 43.74 17.79 8.37
C ALA A 1014 42.37 18.14 8.98
N PRO A 1015 41.54 18.93 8.27
CA PRO A 1015 40.20 19.27 8.75
C PRO A 1015 39.22 18.10 8.69
N ALA A 1016 39.61 16.96 8.10
CA ALA A 1016 38.83 15.73 8.04
C ALA A 1016 39.75 14.50 8.08
N LEU A 1017 39.23 13.37 8.56
CA LEU A 1017 39.84 12.07 8.37
C LEU A 1017 39.56 11.55 6.96
N VAL A 1018 40.61 11.26 6.20
CA VAL A 1018 40.48 10.74 4.83
C VAL A 1018 40.65 9.22 4.82
N LEU A 1019 39.57 8.51 4.52
CA LEU A 1019 39.47 7.06 4.44
C LEU A 1019 39.52 6.57 2.99
N ASN A 1020 39.80 5.28 2.83
CA ASN A 1020 39.91 4.58 1.55
C ASN A 1020 39.05 3.31 1.59
N ASP A 1021 38.31 2.96 0.55
CA ASP A 1021 37.40 1.79 0.54
C ASP A 1021 38.02 0.49 1.06
N ASN A 1022 39.31 0.28 0.81
CA ASN A 1022 40.02 -0.90 1.28
C ASN A 1022 41.04 -0.52 2.35
N ALA A 1023 40.79 -0.99 3.58
CA ALA A 1023 41.64 -0.77 4.77
C ALA A 1023 43.11 -1.18 4.57
N ALA A 1024 43.38 -2.16 3.69
CA ALA A 1024 44.74 -2.62 3.39
C ALA A 1024 45.44 -1.81 2.29
N SER A 1025 44.71 -0.94 1.58
CA SER A 1025 45.23 -0.26 0.39
C SER A 1025 45.74 1.14 0.70
N CYS A 1026 46.81 1.53 0.01
CA CYS A 1026 47.49 2.78 0.30
C CYS A 1026 48.00 3.50 -0.96
N PRO A 1027 47.23 4.47 -1.48
CA PRO A 1027 47.61 5.24 -2.65
C PRO A 1027 48.81 6.15 -2.36
N VAL A 1028 49.87 6.03 -3.16
CA VAL A 1028 51.08 6.85 -3.01
C VAL A 1028 50.75 8.32 -3.32
N ASN A 1029 51.26 9.26 -2.51
CA ASN A 1029 51.12 10.72 -2.64
C ASN A 1029 49.76 11.34 -2.23
N GLN A 1030 48.93 10.65 -1.45
CA GLN A 1030 47.64 11.18 -1.01
C GLN A 1030 47.52 11.23 0.53
N ASN A 1031 46.51 11.94 1.04
CA ASN A 1031 46.28 12.18 2.47
C ASN A 1031 45.48 11.06 3.16
N TYR A 1032 45.31 9.88 2.56
CA TYR A 1032 44.60 8.75 3.17
C TYR A 1032 45.27 8.27 4.46
N ILE A 1033 44.44 7.80 5.39
CA ILE A 1033 44.88 7.09 6.59
C ILE A 1033 45.77 5.89 6.23
N HIS A 1034 46.81 5.66 7.02
CA HIS A 1034 47.69 4.52 6.85
C HIS A 1034 46.99 3.20 7.26
N PRO A 1035 47.16 2.09 6.52
CA PRO A 1035 46.52 0.80 6.83
C PRO A 1035 46.69 0.33 8.28
N ASN A 1036 47.89 0.47 8.85
CA ASN A 1036 48.17 0.11 10.25
C ASN A 1036 47.40 0.95 11.30
N SER A 1037 46.75 2.04 10.90
CA SER A 1037 45.91 2.87 11.76
C SER A 1037 44.42 2.50 11.65
N VAL A 1038 44.07 1.57 10.76
CA VAL A 1038 42.73 1.01 10.60
C VAL A 1038 42.69 -0.37 11.25
N GLY A 1039 42.04 -0.47 12.41
CA GLY A 1039 41.82 -1.72 13.12
C GLY A 1039 40.71 -2.56 12.50
N ALA A 1040 40.49 -3.75 13.05
CA ALA A 1040 39.40 -4.63 12.59
C ALA A 1040 38.01 -4.04 12.88
N SER A 1041 37.88 -3.31 13.98
CA SER A 1041 36.62 -2.71 14.45
C SER A 1041 36.77 -1.30 15.03
N SER A 1042 37.97 -0.71 14.96
CA SER A 1042 38.17 0.67 15.40
C SER A 1042 39.34 1.40 14.74
N ILE A 1043 39.24 2.74 14.68
CA ILE A 1043 40.29 3.66 14.24
C ILE A 1043 40.60 4.63 15.38
N HIS A 1044 41.89 4.81 15.68
CA HIS A 1044 42.36 5.79 16.65
C HIS A 1044 42.91 7.03 15.94
N ILE A 1045 42.43 8.21 16.34
CA ILE A 1045 42.90 9.51 15.85
C ILE A 1045 43.22 10.44 17.01
N ASP A 1046 44.23 11.28 16.83
CA ASP A 1046 44.64 12.27 17.83
C ASP A 1046 43.88 13.59 17.59
N LEU A 1047 43.36 14.21 18.64
CA LEU A 1047 42.81 15.57 18.58
C LEU A 1047 43.92 16.60 18.84
N ILE A 1048 43.74 17.81 18.30
CA ILE A 1048 44.70 18.90 18.51
C ILE A 1048 44.39 19.61 19.82
N LYS A 1049 45.21 19.35 20.85
CA LYS A 1049 45.03 19.88 22.20
C LYS A 1049 44.86 21.41 22.24
N GLU A 1050 45.61 22.14 21.42
CA GLU A 1050 45.53 23.60 21.34
C GLU A 1050 44.18 24.11 20.82
N GLN A 1051 43.40 23.27 20.12
CA GLN A 1051 42.10 23.62 19.55
C GLN A 1051 40.92 23.14 20.41
N VAL A 1052 41.05 21.98 21.06
CA VAL A 1052 39.99 21.43 21.94
C VAL A 1052 40.03 21.99 23.36
N GLY A 1053 41.16 22.51 23.81
CA GLY A 1053 41.30 23.04 25.17
C GLY A 1053 41.13 21.98 26.26
N THR A 1054 40.50 22.36 27.37
CA THR A 1054 40.17 21.44 28.46
C THR A 1054 38.78 20.87 28.24
N LEU A 1055 38.71 19.55 28.00
CA LEU A 1055 37.46 18.82 27.83
C LEU A 1055 36.84 18.48 29.20
N SER A 1056 35.53 18.55 29.25
CA SER A 1056 34.65 18.21 30.37
C SER A 1056 33.68 17.11 29.94
N PRO A 1057 33.06 16.38 30.89
CA PRO A 1057 32.08 15.34 30.57
C PRO A 1057 30.82 15.83 29.82
N ASN A 1058 30.60 17.15 29.77
CA ASN A 1058 29.49 17.75 29.02
C ASN A 1058 29.85 18.05 27.57
N ASP A 1059 31.14 17.97 27.20
CA ASP A 1059 31.57 18.18 25.83
C ASP A 1059 31.28 16.93 24.99
N PHE A 1060 30.87 17.13 23.74
CA PHE A 1060 30.50 16.06 22.83
C PHE A 1060 30.99 16.30 21.40
N LEU A 1061 31.12 15.20 20.65
CA LEU A 1061 31.35 15.25 19.20
C LEU A 1061 30.08 14.87 18.44
N THR A 1062 29.91 15.49 17.28
CA THR A 1062 29.01 15.06 16.20
C THR A 1062 29.83 14.90 14.90
N VAL A 1063 29.26 14.25 13.88
CA VAL A 1063 30.03 13.83 12.70
C VAL A 1063 29.29 14.10 11.39
N ALA A 1064 30.03 14.44 10.32
CA ALA A 1064 29.53 14.40 8.95
C ALA A 1064 30.43 13.52 8.05
N TYR A 1065 29.79 12.84 7.10
CA TYR A 1065 30.43 11.92 6.17
C TYR A 1065 30.30 12.42 4.73
N TYR A 1066 31.39 12.36 3.96
CA TYR A 1066 31.38 12.69 2.54
C TYR A 1066 32.02 11.58 1.71
N VAL A 1067 31.55 11.43 0.47
CA VAL A 1067 32.07 10.47 -0.50
C VAL A 1067 32.56 11.20 -1.74
N LEU A 1068 33.63 10.69 -2.34
CA LEU A 1068 34.11 11.17 -3.63
C LEU A 1068 33.14 10.75 -4.73
N GLY A 1069 32.56 11.73 -5.42
CA GLY A 1069 31.65 11.45 -6.54
C GLY A 1069 32.33 11.58 -7.91
N PHE A 1070 33.26 12.52 -8.06
CA PHE A 1070 33.95 12.75 -9.34
C PHE A 1070 35.40 13.17 -9.12
N SER A 1071 36.31 12.59 -9.93
CA SER A 1071 37.74 12.88 -9.92
C SER A 1071 38.20 13.23 -11.33
N SER A 1072 38.90 14.35 -11.48
CA SER A 1072 39.48 14.78 -12.76
C SER A 1072 40.86 15.40 -12.57
N ALA A 1073 41.57 15.67 -13.67
CA ALA A 1073 42.85 16.38 -13.63
C ALA A 1073 42.74 17.80 -13.01
N GLY A 1074 41.53 18.38 -12.94
CA GLY A 1074 41.27 19.69 -12.33
C GLY A 1074 41.07 19.66 -10.81
N GLY A 1075 40.73 18.51 -10.23
CA GLY A 1075 40.39 18.39 -8.80
C GLY A 1075 39.40 17.27 -8.52
N GLN A 1076 38.98 17.18 -7.25
CA GLN A 1076 38.07 16.18 -6.71
C GLN A 1076 36.79 16.84 -6.20
N THR A 1077 35.63 16.26 -6.45
CA THR A 1077 34.35 16.76 -5.93
C THR A 1077 33.76 15.77 -4.94
N TYR A 1078 33.55 16.24 -3.72
CA TYR A 1078 32.97 15.48 -2.62
C TYR A 1078 31.50 15.84 -2.45
N TYR A 1079 30.72 14.83 -2.09
CA TYR A 1079 29.29 14.95 -1.90
C TYR A 1079 28.92 14.43 -0.51
N LEU A 1080 27.98 15.12 0.15
CA LEU A 1080 27.50 14.70 1.47
C LEU A 1080 26.91 13.28 1.38
N ALA A 1081 27.37 12.39 2.23
CA ALA A 1081 26.84 11.03 2.35
C ALA A 1081 25.77 10.96 3.44
N ALA A 1082 26.12 11.42 4.64
CA ALA A 1082 25.21 11.56 5.77
C ALA A 1082 25.82 12.46 6.85
N THR A 1083 25.01 12.85 7.83
CA THR A 1083 25.37 13.47 9.10
C THR A 1083 24.94 12.56 10.23
N ASP A 1084 25.66 12.58 11.34
CA ASP A 1084 25.31 11.88 12.57
C ASP A 1084 25.20 12.93 13.69
N PRO A 1085 23.98 13.34 14.06
CA PRO A 1085 23.74 14.31 15.13
C PRO A 1085 23.88 13.68 16.52
N THR A 1086 24.18 12.39 16.63
CA THR A 1086 24.40 11.72 17.93
C THR A 1086 25.49 12.45 18.70
N ARG A 1087 25.16 12.85 19.93
CA ARG A 1087 26.11 13.53 20.83
C ARG A 1087 26.95 12.50 21.57
N TYR A 1088 28.13 12.22 21.05
CA TYR A 1088 29.09 11.36 21.72
C TYR A 1088 29.81 12.16 22.80
N TYR A 1089 29.39 11.99 24.05
CA TYR A 1089 29.93 12.73 25.20
C TYR A 1089 31.30 12.20 25.63
N PHE A 1090 32.12 13.12 26.13
CA PHE A 1090 33.39 12.81 26.77
C PHE A 1090 33.16 11.98 28.05
N GLN A 1091 33.88 10.85 28.18
CA GLN A 1091 33.82 9.97 29.35
C GLN A 1091 35.07 10.21 30.22
N GLU A 1092 34.92 10.28 31.55
CA GLU A 1092 36.04 10.50 32.50
C GLU A 1092 37.04 9.35 32.59
#